data_AF-A0A1W9QD36-F1
#
_entry.id   AF-A0A1W9QD36-F1
#
_cell.length_a   1.000
_cell.length_b   1.000
_cell.length_c   1.000
_cell.angle_alpha   90.00
_cell.angle_beta   90.00
_cell.angle_gamma   90.00
#
_symmetry.space_group_name_H-M   'P 1'
#
loop_
_entity.id
_entity.type
_entity.pdbx_description
1 polymer ?
#
loop_
_entity_poly.entity_id
_entity_poly.type
_entity_poly.pdbx_seq_one_letter_code
_entity_poly.pdbx_strand_id
1 'polypeptide(L)'
;MELLTQLFPASHFSLLGLILILPLLAAFVNGVFGKRLGREAVTLMGLSAIFAAFVGAVITYLMLLGHGEHGELVRFHFNAWRWLQLEGVGDALAFRAVPLDVAFSVDALSGTMALVITGVGFLIHLYSSSYMAEDPGYYRFFAYLNLFIFSMLVLVLGNSLPILFVGWEGVGLCSYLLIGFWFSEDQNASAGKKAFITNRVGDFGLLVAMGLLVYYVGALDWHGIEVGRNNLLQPVKVWPVADSVPIAQLLPESLAEAISKPRYASAATLVCLALFLGAMGKSAQFGLHVWLPDAMAGPTPVSALIHAATMVTAGVYLLCRLSAVFVMSPMAMAVVAGIGAFTALFAATIALVQNDIKKVLAYSTLSQLGYMFLGAGVGAFEAGFFHVLTHAFFKACLFLGAGSVIHAMHARIHDTNDSQDMRNMGGLLKFMPATAITFAAAWAAIAGVPLTSGFFSKDEILLMALKSKVTGPATISGGQHRVVLENFVWPEWYSGLLYAMGLLTAILTAFYMSRLVIGIFLGEFRGWKIVPNWVDPHAQPASGAHDDHGHDAHAAAHDEHDDHAHHHHEKPGVEHMEGPTPHESPWQMTLPLWILGGLSLFAGLLNAHLIHIAPLGHFLEPVFAEASKSVEAPEESVESFKWIGAAIAVFIAAAPGIGLAWYTYVVKAGRPAAEAAAKFPRLHAFLSDKWRVDEFYKATILDIVDSLADMCVWFDKWIVDGILARASAFVIQAAGAILRQFQTGRVQAYSAVLMFGLLGVGTYLVLPHANVREHFDHASGVYKLSAAPGLGYKYRWDVDGQEGWDGGDKFGNRTEATFQLKVDEERVIRLEVEGPLLITSRYEKILVRPRPDASSAAVTPQKPEEKSAAVQLPPGHPPTRAGSAPDAKGTL
;
A
#
# COMPACT_ATOMS: atom_id res chain seq x y z
N MET A 1 34.02 22.38 -8.37
CA MET A 1 32.88 21.98 -9.22
C MET A 1 33.33 21.16 -10.40
N GLU A 2 34.23 21.65 -11.26
CA GLU A 2 34.75 20.87 -12.42
C GLU A 2 35.26 19.46 -12.06
N LEU A 3 36.07 19.34 -11.00
CA LEU A 3 36.55 18.03 -10.52
C LEU A 3 35.42 17.09 -10.07
N LEU A 4 34.34 17.62 -9.48
CA LEU A 4 33.18 16.82 -9.08
C LEU A 4 32.36 16.38 -10.29
N THR A 5 32.18 17.25 -11.29
CA THR A 5 31.52 16.91 -12.55
C THR A 5 32.30 15.86 -13.35
N GLN A 6 33.64 15.87 -13.25
CA GLN A 6 34.49 14.82 -13.83
C GLN A 6 34.36 13.48 -13.08
N LEU A 7 34.32 13.50 -11.74
CA LEU A 7 34.17 12.29 -10.92
C LEU A 7 32.76 11.69 -11.03
N PHE A 8 31.75 12.54 -11.14
CA PHE A 8 30.33 12.17 -11.17
C PHE A 8 29.63 12.82 -12.37
N PRO A 9 29.77 12.24 -13.57
CA PRO A 9 29.12 12.76 -14.76
C PRO A 9 27.59 12.65 -14.66
N ALA A 10 26.87 13.66 -15.17
CA ALA A 10 25.41 13.76 -15.10
C ALA A 10 24.67 12.56 -15.74
N SER A 11 25.26 11.95 -16.78
CA SER A 11 24.70 10.80 -17.50
C SER A 11 24.79 9.48 -16.74
N HIS A 12 25.72 9.36 -15.79
CA HIS A 12 25.89 8.17 -14.95
C HIS A 12 26.39 8.59 -13.56
N PHE A 13 25.48 9.18 -12.79
CA PHE A 13 25.77 9.87 -11.55
C PHE A 13 25.89 8.88 -10.38
N SER A 14 27.03 8.20 -10.30
CA SER A 14 27.32 7.10 -9.36
C SER A 14 27.24 7.48 -7.87
N LEU A 15 27.31 8.78 -7.54
CA LEU A 15 27.15 9.28 -6.17
C LEU A 15 25.79 8.90 -5.57
N LEU A 16 24.73 8.79 -6.39
CA LEU A 16 23.42 8.32 -5.92
C LEU A 16 23.47 6.88 -5.39
N GLY A 17 24.23 6.01 -6.07
CA GLY A 17 24.47 4.65 -5.59
C GLY A 17 25.14 4.63 -4.22
N LEU A 18 26.11 5.52 -3.98
CA LEU A 18 26.78 5.65 -2.68
C LEU A 18 25.81 6.12 -1.58
N ILE A 19 25.02 7.16 -1.86
CA ILE A 19 24.03 7.72 -0.91
C ILE A 19 23.04 6.63 -0.47
N LEU A 20 22.64 5.74 -1.39
CA LEU A 20 21.71 4.64 -1.11
C LEU A 20 22.38 3.47 -0.37
N ILE A 21 23.57 3.04 -0.78
CA ILE A 21 24.19 1.83 -0.24
C ILE A 21 24.71 2.02 1.19
N LEU A 22 25.07 3.24 1.57
CA LEU A 22 25.63 3.55 2.89
C LEU A 22 24.64 3.23 4.03
N PRO A 23 23.40 3.78 4.06
CA PRO A 23 22.41 3.39 5.07
C PRO A 23 22.05 1.90 5.02
N LEU A 24 21.96 1.30 3.82
CA LEU A 24 21.67 -0.13 3.68
C LEU A 24 22.76 -1.00 4.31
N LEU A 25 24.03 -0.66 4.08
CA LEU A 25 25.17 -1.36 4.65
C LEU A 25 25.18 -1.24 6.18
N ALA A 26 24.90 -0.06 6.73
CA ALA A 26 24.78 0.12 8.17
C ALA A 26 23.63 -0.69 8.76
N ALA A 27 22.48 -0.74 8.09
CA ALA A 27 21.36 -1.58 8.49
C ALA A 27 21.73 -3.07 8.51
N PHE A 28 22.43 -3.54 7.46
CA PHE A 28 22.90 -4.92 7.35
C PHE A 28 23.91 -5.26 8.44
N VAL A 29 24.95 -4.43 8.64
CA VAL A 29 26.00 -4.67 9.63
C VAL A 29 25.42 -4.67 11.04
N ASN A 30 24.61 -3.67 11.40
CA ASN A 30 23.98 -3.60 12.71
C ASN A 30 22.95 -4.72 12.93
N GLY A 31 22.21 -5.10 11.90
CA GLY A 31 21.23 -6.19 11.98
C GLY A 31 21.87 -7.57 12.17
N VAL A 32 22.93 -7.88 11.41
CA VAL A 32 23.57 -9.22 11.41
C VAL A 32 24.62 -9.35 12.51
N PHE A 33 25.47 -8.34 12.69
CA PHE A 33 26.63 -8.40 13.58
C PHE A 33 26.46 -7.57 14.86
N GLY A 34 25.45 -6.70 14.94
CA GLY A 34 25.32 -5.72 16.03
C GLY A 34 25.23 -6.32 17.43
N LYS A 35 24.67 -7.54 17.59
CA LYS A 35 24.66 -8.25 18.87
C LYS A 35 26.08 -8.59 19.39
N ARG A 36 27.08 -8.67 18.49
CA ARG A 36 28.48 -8.98 18.81
C ARG A 36 29.41 -7.75 18.83
N LEU A 37 29.03 -6.66 18.16
CA LEU A 37 29.89 -5.49 17.95
C LEU A 37 29.95 -4.52 19.14
N GLY A 38 29.06 -4.67 20.13
CA GLY A 38 28.93 -3.73 21.24
C GLY A 38 28.22 -2.43 20.83
N ARG A 39 27.80 -1.63 21.83
CA ARG A 39 26.98 -0.43 21.62
C ARG A 39 27.72 0.64 20.80
N GLU A 40 28.96 0.95 21.16
CA GLU A 40 29.74 2.01 20.51
C GLU A 40 29.93 1.78 19.00
N ALA A 41 30.23 0.55 18.59
CA ALA A 41 30.40 0.21 17.18
C ALA A 41 29.08 0.29 16.41
N VAL A 42 27.96 -0.15 17.00
CA VAL A 42 26.62 -0.02 16.40
C VAL A 42 26.26 1.45 16.18
N THR A 43 26.50 2.29 17.20
CA THR A 43 26.27 3.74 17.13
C THR A 43 27.15 4.37 16.06
N LEU A 44 28.46 4.06 16.07
CA LEU A 44 29.42 4.59 15.10
C LEU A 44 29.01 4.25 13.67
N MET A 45 28.74 2.98 13.39
CA MET A 45 28.30 2.51 12.06
C MET A 45 27.01 3.17 11.61
N GLY A 46 26.02 3.30 12.52
CA GLY A 46 24.75 3.93 12.22
C GLY A 46 24.90 5.43 11.92
N LEU A 47 25.64 6.17 12.74
CA LEU A 47 25.79 7.61 12.55
C LEU A 47 26.70 7.95 11.37
N SER A 48 27.83 7.25 11.20
CA SER A 48 28.80 7.56 10.15
C SER A 48 28.24 7.32 8.75
N ALA A 49 27.44 6.27 8.58
CA ALA A 49 26.81 5.96 7.29
C ALA A 49 25.79 7.02 6.88
N ILE A 50 24.91 7.43 7.80
CA ILE A 50 23.92 8.47 7.52
C ILE A 50 24.60 9.84 7.31
N PHE A 51 25.63 10.16 8.09
CA PHE A 51 26.39 11.39 7.91
C PHE A 51 27.10 11.43 6.55
N ALA A 52 27.73 10.34 6.13
CA ALA A 52 28.37 10.24 4.81
C ALA A 52 27.33 10.35 3.68
N ALA A 53 26.15 9.75 3.83
CA ALA A 53 25.04 9.92 2.90
C ALA A 53 24.53 11.37 2.85
N PHE A 54 24.46 12.07 4.00
CA PHE A 54 24.12 13.48 4.07
C PHE A 54 25.14 14.35 3.34
N VAL A 55 26.44 14.12 3.53
CA VAL A 55 27.49 14.82 2.78
C VAL A 55 27.35 14.57 1.28
N GLY A 56 27.08 13.33 0.86
CA GLY A 56 26.78 12.99 -0.53
C GLY A 56 25.54 13.74 -1.07
N ALA A 57 24.47 13.85 -0.28
CA ALA A 57 23.28 14.60 -0.63
C ALA A 57 23.55 16.11 -0.76
N VAL A 58 24.36 16.69 0.14
CA VAL A 58 24.80 18.10 0.05
C VAL A 58 25.62 18.34 -1.21
N ILE A 59 26.58 17.47 -1.53
CA ILE A 59 27.37 17.57 -2.77
C ILE A 59 26.45 17.50 -3.99
N THR A 60 25.51 16.55 -4.01
CA THR A 60 24.53 16.39 -5.09
C THR A 60 23.66 17.65 -5.25
N TYR A 61 23.17 18.22 -4.16
CA TYR A 61 22.38 19.44 -4.17
C TYR A 61 23.16 20.65 -4.69
N LEU A 62 24.42 20.82 -4.26
CA LEU A 62 25.31 21.87 -4.78
C LEU A 62 25.61 21.69 -6.28
N MET A 63 25.72 20.44 -6.75
CA MET A 63 25.86 20.14 -8.18
C MET A 63 24.60 20.46 -8.98
N LEU A 64 23.41 20.23 -8.43
CA LEU A 64 22.15 20.64 -9.07
C LEU A 64 22.07 22.17 -9.19
N LEU A 65 22.40 22.90 -8.12
CA LEU A 65 22.45 24.37 -8.16
C LEU A 65 23.45 24.89 -9.20
N GLY A 66 24.61 24.23 -9.33
CA GLY A 66 25.65 24.64 -10.27
C GLY A 66 25.37 24.32 -11.75
N HIS A 67 24.45 23.40 -12.05
CA HIS A 67 24.04 23.08 -13.43
C HIS A 67 22.75 23.82 -13.85
N GLY A 68 22.04 24.43 -12.91
CA GLY A 68 20.76 25.12 -13.14
C GLY A 68 20.88 26.50 -13.78
N GLU A 69 21.79 26.72 -14.73
CA GLU A 69 21.80 27.96 -15.50
C GLU A 69 20.76 27.85 -16.65
N HIS A 70 19.82 28.80 -16.72
CA HIS A 70 18.79 28.99 -17.79
C HIS A 70 17.43 28.29 -17.64
N GLY A 71 16.98 27.97 -16.42
CA GLY A 71 15.58 27.54 -16.20
C GLY A 71 15.22 26.17 -16.80
N GLU A 72 16.21 25.40 -17.26
CA GLU A 72 16.02 24.02 -17.71
C GLU A 72 15.89 23.06 -16.52
N LEU A 73 15.05 22.03 -16.69
CA LEU A 73 14.92 20.95 -15.71
C LEU A 73 16.20 20.10 -15.70
N VAL A 74 17.06 20.34 -14.71
CA VAL A 74 18.26 19.52 -14.48
C VAL A 74 17.89 18.25 -13.71
N ARG A 75 18.21 17.09 -14.28
CA ARG A 75 18.04 15.78 -13.65
C ARG A 75 19.28 14.92 -13.87
N PHE A 76 19.90 14.46 -12.79
CA PHE A 76 20.98 13.47 -12.86
C PHE A 76 20.41 12.07 -12.77
N HIS A 77 20.99 11.14 -13.53
CA HIS A 77 20.49 9.76 -13.64
C HIS A 77 21.56 8.75 -13.27
N PHE A 78 21.14 7.69 -12.57
CA PHE A 78 21.94 6.52 -12.27
C PHE A 78 21.13 5.26 -12.55
N ASN A 79 21.45 4.55 -13.63
CA ASN A 79 20.83 3.27 -13.96
C ASN A 79 21.71 2.15 -13.38
N ALA A 80 21.17 1.37 -12.44
CA ALA A 80 21.92 0.30 -11.81
C ALA A 80 21.86 -0.98 -12.66
N TRP A 81 20.66 -1.46 -12.98
CA TRP A 81 20.43 -2.58 -13.91
C TRP A 81 18.97 -2.63 -14.37
N ARG A 82 18.71 -3.41 -15.41
CA ARG A 82 17.34 -3.70 -15.88
C ARG A 82 16.69 -4.77 -15.03
N TRP A 83 15.56 -4.46 -14.38
CA TRP A 83 14.84 -5.40 -13.52
C TRP A 83 14.03 -6.40 -14.35
N LEU A 84 13.11 -5.90 -15.19
CA LEU A 84 12.25 -6.72 -16.02
C LEU A 84 11.77 -5.95 -17.27
N GLN A 85 11.21 -6.66 -18.25
CA GLN A 85 10.57 -6.08 -19.42
C GLN A 85 9.14 -6.62 -19.49
N LEU A 86 8.15 -5.72 -19.47
CA LEU A 86 6.77 -6.09 -19.74
C LEU A 86 6.55 -6.07 -21.25
N GLU A 87 6.09 -7.17 -21.83
CA GLU A 87 5.72 -7.24 -23.25
C GLU A 87 4.21 -7.31 -23.37
N GLY A 88 3.62 -6.46 -24.22
CA GLY A 88 2.19 -6.47 -24.49
C GLY A 88 1.86 -7.65 -25.41
N VAL A 89 0.96 -8.54 -24.99
CA VAL A 89 0.49 -9.65 -25.81
C VAL A 89 -0.86 -9.29 -26.44
N GLY A 90 -0.86 -9.06 -27.76
CA GLY A 90 -2.05 -8.81 -28.58
C GLY A 90 -2.30 -7.34 -28.95
N ASP A 91 -3.12 -7.11 -29.97
CA ASP A 91 -3.47 -5.77 -30.49
C ASP A 91 -4.31 -4.91 -29.52
N ALA A 92 -4.75 -5.48 -28.40
CA ALA A 92 -5.62 -4.84 -27.41
C ALA A 92 -4.85 -3.99 -26.37
N LEU A 93 -3.54 -4.17 -26.22
CA LEU A 93 -2.72 -3.38 -25.29
C LEU A 93 -1.98 -2.28 -26.08
N ALA A 94 -2.11 -1.03 -25.64
CA ALA A 94 -1.52 0.13 -26.33
C ALA A 94 0.03 0.13 -26.32
N PHE A 95 0.65 -0.65 -25.44
CA PHE A 95 2.11 -0.71 -25.28
C PHE A 95 2.68 -2.01 -25.88
N ARG A 96 3.79 -1.88 -26.62
CA ARG A 96 4.53 -3.03 -27.16
C ARG A 96 5.50 -3.62 -26.13
N ALA A 97 6.27 -2.76 -25.46
CA ALA A 97 7.16 -3.15 -24.38
C ALA A 97 7.37 -2.01 -23.39
N VAL A 98 7.34 -2.30 -22.09
CA VAL A 98 7.66 -1.34 -21.02
C VAL A 98 8.92 -1.84 -20.27
N PRO A 99 10.08 -1.17 -20.41
CA PRO A 99 11.25 -1.49 -19.62
C PRO A 99 11.07 -1.05 -18.17
N LEU A 100 11.31 -1.95 -17.22
CA LEU A 100 11.41 -1.61 -15.81
C LEU A 100 12.88 -1.73 -15.38
N ASP A 101 13.52 -0.59 -15.23
CA ASP A 101 14.91 -0.49 -14.77
C ASP A 101 14.94 -0.16 -13.27
N VAL A 102 15.91 -0.73 -12.55
CA VAL A 102 16.33 -0.22 -11.25
C VAL A 102 17.21 1.00 -11.49
N ALA A 103 16.54 2.13 -11.69
CA ALA A 103 17.16 3.41 -11.96
C ALA A 103 16.76 4.44 -10.90
N PHE A 104 17.70 5.31 -10.59
CA PHE A 104 17.54 6.42 -9.67
C PHE A 104 17.81 7.74 -10.39
N SER A 105 17.09 8.78 -10.01
CA SER A 105 17.21 10.12 -10.56
C SER A 105 17.13 11.14 -9.44
N VAL A 106 17.87 12.23 -9.59
CA VAL A 106 17.79 13.36 -8.68
C VAL A 106 17.62 14.67 -9.45
N ASP A 107 16.66 15.45 -9.01
CA ASP A 107 16.29 16.79 -9.48
C ASP A 107 16.01 17.68 -8.26
N ALA A 108 15.54 18.91 -8.48
CA ALA A 108 15.32 19.87 -7.39
C ALA A 108 14.40 19.35 -6.27
N LEU A 109 13.32 18.65 -6.63
CA LEU A 109 12.35 18.09 -5.69
C LEU A 109 12.95 16.96 -4.85
N SER A 110 13.52 15.96 -5.52
CA SER A 110 14.12 14.78 -4.86
C SER A 110 15.42 15.11 -4.12
N GLY A 111 16.21 16.05 -4.63
CA GLY A 111 17.43 16.54 -3.98
C GLY A 111 17.12 17.27 -2.68
N THR A 112 16.09 18.12 -2.67
CA THR A 112 15.62 18.77 -1.43
C THR A 112 15.14 17.73 -0.41
N MET A 113 14.36 16.73 -0.84
CA MET A 113 13.95 15.63 0.04
C MET A 113 15.13 14.81 0.56
N ALA A 114 16.12 14.50 -0.29
CA ALA A 114 17.30 13.74 0.12
C ALA A 114 18.08 14.45 1.24
N LEU A 115 18.20 15.79 1.17
CA LEU A 115 18.77 16.59 2.26
C LEU A 115 17.97 16.50 3.55
N VAL A 116 16.64 16.59 3.47
CA VAL A 116 15.77 16.47 4.65
C VAL A 116 15.87 15.09 5.27
N ILE A 117 15.77 14.03 4.47
CA ILE A 117 15.79 12.64 4.93
C ILE A 117 17.13 12.31 5.60
N THR A 118 18.25 12.66 4.97
CA THR A 118 19.58 12.36 5.52
C THR A 118 19.98 13.30 6.64
N GLY A 119 19.67 14.60 6.54
CA GLY A 119 19.99 15.61 7.54
C GLY A 119 19.17 15.47 8.83
N VAL A 120 17.84 15.50 8.72
CA VAL A 120 16.95 15.27 9.89
C VAL A 120 17.12 13.83 10.39
N GLY A 121 17.29 12.86 9.48
CA GLY A 121 17.61 11.48 9.83
C GLY A 121 18.87 11.36 10.69
N PHE A 122 19.95 12.05 10.33
CA PHE A 122 21.19 12.08 11.13
C PHE A 122 20.95 12.63 12.53
N LEU A 123 20.22 13.74 12.65
CA LEU A 123 19.89 14.34 13.95
C LEU A 123 19.05 13.40 14.83
N ILE A 124 18.12 12.64 14.24
CA ILE A 124 17.33 11.63 14.94
C ILE A 124 18.21 10.44 15.38
N HIS A 125 19.18 10.02 14.56
CA HIS A 125 20.13 8.97 14.94
C HIS A 125 21.01 9.42 16.12
N LEU A 126 21.49 10.66 16.09
CA LEU A 126 22.26 11.24 17.19
C LEU A 126 21.44 11.29 18.48
N TYR A 127 20.20 11.79 18.41
CA TYR A 127 19.27 11.82 19.54
C TYR A 127 19.02 10.41 20.12
N SER A 128 18.78 9.45 19.22
CA SER A 128 18.49 8.06 19.58
C SER A 128 19.62 7.37 20.32
N SER A 129 20.87 7.80 20.10
CA SER A 129 22.04 7.19 20.73
C SER A 129 21.98 7.26 22.26
N SER A 130 21.41 8.34 22.80
CA SER A 130 21.21 8.54 24.24
C SER A 130 19.83 8.10 24.70
N TYR A 131 18.76 8.38 23.94
CA TYR A 131 17.40 8.03 24.35
C TYR A 131 17.20 6.52 24.53
N MET A 132 17.86 5.70 23.70
CA MET A 132 17.77 4.24 23.75
C MET A 132 18.93 3.59 24.51
N ALA A 133 19.80 4.36 25.17
CA ALA A 133 21.08 3.86 25.70
C ALA A 133 20.94 2.66 26.64
N GLU A 134 19.85 2.61 27.41
CA GLU A 134 19.58 1.54 28.39
C GLU A 134 18.77 0.38 27.80
N ASP A 135 18.22 0.51 26.58
CA ASP A 135 17.36 -0.49 25.97
C ASP A 135 18.17 -1.72 25.48
N PRO A 136 17.72 -2.96 25.78
CA PRO A 136 18.41 -4.18 25.35
C PRO A 136 18.39 -4.41 23.82
N GLY A 137 17.42 -3.82 23.12
CA GLY A 137 17.22 -3.89 21.67
C GLY A 137 18.00 -2.86 20.85
N TYR A 138 19.01 -2.21 21.43
CA TYR A 138 19.77 -1.09 20.82
C TYR A 138 20.24 -1.35 19.37
N TYR A 139 20.87 -2.51 19.10
CA TYR A 139 21.38 -2.84 17.76
C TYR A 139 20.27 -3.01 16.72
N ARG A 140 19.15 -3.62 17.12
CA ARG A 140 17.98 -3.80 16.26
C ARG A 140 17.34 -2.46 15.93
N PHE A 141 17.28 -1.57 16.91
CA PHE A 141 16.75 -0.22 16.74
C PHE A 141 17.52 0.55 15.67
N PHE A 142 18.85 0.61 15.78
CA PHE A 142 19.69 1.27 14.77
C PHE A 142 19.66 0.57 13.41
N ALA A 143 19.55 -0.76 13.37
CA ALA A 143 19.37 -1.48 12.10
C ALA A 143 18.07 -1.03 11.39
N TYR A 144 16.96 -0.94 12.12
CA TYR A 144 15.67 -0.52 11.58
C TYR A 144 15.65 0.96 11.18
N LEU A 145 16.28 1.85 11.96
CA LEU A 145 16.40 3.27 11.58
C LEU A 145 17.19 3.46 10.29
N ASN A 146 18.31 2.76 10.12
CA ASN A 146 19.11 2.83 8.89
C ASN A 146 18.36 2.25 7.69
N LEU A 147 17.67 1.11 7.88
CA LEU A 147 16.84 0.50 6.85
C LEU A 147 15.69 1.43 6.44
N PHE A 148 15.13 2.15 7.41
CA PHE A 148 14.10 3.15 7.16
C PHE A 148 14.63 4.30 6.28
N ILE A 149 15.80 4.86 6.59
CA ILE A 149 16.41 5.92 5.78
C ILE A 149 16.71 5.42 4.36
N PHE A 150 17.26 4.21 4.23
CA PHE A 150 17.46 3.57 2.93
C PHE A 150 16.16 3.48 2.12
N SER A 151 15.10 2.90 2.69
CA SER A 151 13.82 2.74 2.01
C SER A 151 13.21 4.08 1.59
N MET A 152 13.33 5.11 2.44
CA MET A 152 12.86 6.45 2.10
C MET A 152 13.69 7.11 0.99
N LEU A 153 15.02 6.88 0.96
CA LEU A 153 15.87 7.35 -0.13
C LEU A 153 15.53 6.65 -1.46
N VAL A 154 15.25 5.34 -1.45
CA VAL A 154 14.76 4.60 -2.62
C VAL A 154 13.45 5.21 -3.14
N LEU A 155 12.53 5.55 -2.22
CA LEU A 155 11.24 6.15 -2.55
C LEU A 155 11.41 7.49 -3.29
N VAL A 156 12.24 8.40 -2.77
CA VAL A 156 12.38 9.74 -3.36
C VAL A 156 13.34 9.79 -4.54
N LEU A 157 14.39 8.96 -4.56
CA LEU A 157 15.36 8.95 -5.65
C LEU A 157 14.96 8.00 -6.79
N GLY A 158 13.91 7.18 -6.66
CA GLY A 158 13.49 6.28 -7.73
C GLY A 158 13.14 7.03 -9.02
N ASN A 159 13.60 6.53 -10.18
CA ASN A 159 13.31 7.12 -11.50
C ASN A 159 11.97 6.65 -12.11
N SER A 160 11.23 5.80 -11.40
CA SER A 160 9.97 5.23 -11.88
C SER A 160 9.04 4.88 -10.72
N LEU A 161 7.74 4.76 -11.03
CA LEU A 161 6.72 4.37 -10.04
C LEU A 161 7.00 3.01 -9.38
N PRO A 162 7.45 1.96 -10.09
CA PRO A 162 7.82 0.70 -9.45
C PRO A 162 8.97 0.81 -8.44
N ILE A 163 10.00 1.61 -8.73
CA ILE A 163 11.11 1.82 -7.78
C ILE A 163 10.65 2.66 -6.59
N LEU A 164 9.84 3.69 -6.84
CA LEU A 164 9.16 4.42 -5.77
C LEU A 164 8.32 3.48 -4.91
N PHE A 165 7.57 2.55 -5.52
CA PHE A 165 6.74 1.56 -4.84
C PHE A 165 7.56 0.59 -3.98
N VAL A 166 8.76 0.17 -4.44
CA VAL A 166 9.69 -0.62 -3.61
C VAL A 166 10.09 0.17 -2.36
N GLY A 167 10.44 1.45 -2.50
CA GLY A 167 10.71 2.31 -1.34
C GLY A 167 9.49 2.53 -0.46
N TRP A 168 8.31 2.68 -1.06
CA TRP A 168 7.00 2.87 -0.41
C TRP A 168 6.58 1.71 0.49
N GLU A 169 6.78 0.49 -0.01
CA GLU A 169 6.61 -0.76 0.72
C GLU A 169 7.70 -0.94 1.78
N GLY A 170 8.95 -0.62 1.43
CA GLY A 170 10.08 -0.62 2.34
C GLY A 170 9.86 0.25 3.57
N VAL A 171 9.38 1.49 3.40
CA VAL A 171 9.06 2.36 4.54
C VAL A 171 7.88 1.82 5.34
N GLY A 172 6.89 1.20 4.69
CA GLY A 172 5.76 0.52 5.35
C GLY A 172 6.18 -0.65 6.25
N LEU A 173 7.14 -1.46 5.78
CA LEU A 173 7.75 -2.52 6.56
C LEU A 173 8.56 -1.96 7.72
N CYS A 174 9.42 -0.97 7.47
CA CYS A 174 10.23 -0.37 8.53
C CYS A 174 9.37 0.31 9.61
N SER A 175 8.26 0.96 9.25
CA SER A 175 7.34 1.53 10.25
C SER A 175 6.67 0.45 11.08
N TYR A 176 6.27 -0.67 10.48
CA TYR A 176 5.71 -1.80 11.23
C TYR A 176 6.69 -2.30 12.29
N LEU A 177 7.96 -2.48 11.90
CA LEU A 177 9.04 -2.94 12.79
C LEU A 177 9.40 -1.94 13.89
N LEU A 178 9.32 -0.63 13.60
CA LEU A 178 9.67 0.43 14.55
C LEU A 178 8.51 0.80 15.49
N ILE A 179 7.25 0.77 15.03
CA ILE A 179 6.07 0.98 15.89
C ILE A 179 5.93 -0.21 16.84
N GLY A 180 6.03 -1.43 16.31
CA GLY A 180 6.03 -2.67 17.10
C GLY A 180 7.38 -3.01 17.73
N PHE A 181 8.27 -2.03 17.98
CA PHE A 181 9.62 -2.30 18.46
C PHE A 181 9.63 -3.02 19.82
N TRP A 182 8.76 -2.58 20.74
CA TRP A 182 8.47 -3.24 22.01
C TRP A 182 7.29 -4.20 21.86
N PHE A 183 7.45 -5.21 21.01
CA PHE A 183 6.41 -6.20 20.68
C PHE A 183 5.97 -7.09 21.86
N SER A 184 6.66 -7.06 22.99
CA SER A 184 6.25 -7.78 24.20
C SER A 184 4.94 -7.23 24.78
N GLU A 185 4.58 -5.99 24.46
CA GLU A 185 3.30 -5.39 24.82
C GLU A 185 2.30 -5.53 23.67
N ASP A 186 1.15 -6.17 23.94
CA ASP A 186 0.10 -6.41 22.95
C ASP A 186 -0.41 -5.12 22.31
N GLN A 187 -0.46 -4.03 23.06
CA GLN A 187 -0.85 -2.71 22.56
C GLN A 187 0.12 -2.22 21.46
N ASN A 188 1.42 -2.40 21.64
CA ASN A 188 2.43 -1.94 20.68
C ASN A 188 2.45 -2.85 19.44
N ALA A 189 2.32 -4.16 19.63
CA ALA A 189 2.24 -5.13 18.54
C ALA A 189 0.99 -4.92 17.66
N SER A 190 -0.18 -4.69 18.29
CA SER A 190 -1.42 -4.42 17.59
C SER A 190 -1.41 -3.07 16.86
N ALA A 191 -0.80 -2.04 17.44
CA ALA A 191 -0.59 -0.75 16.80
C ALA A 191 0.26 -0.87 15.53
N GLY A 192 1.37 -1.62 15.59
CA GLY A 192 2.20 -1.91 14.43
C GLY A 192 1.42 -2.61 13.32
N LYS A 193 0.67 -3.68 13.67
CA LYS A 193 -0.19 -4.40 12.72
C LYS A 193 -1.24 -3.50 12.07
N LYS A 194 -1.92 -2.66 12.86
CA LYS A 194 -2.92 -1.71 12.35
C LYS A 194 -2.28 -0.79 11.31
N ALA A 195 -1.14 -0.18 11.61
CA ALA A 195 -0.40 0.68 10.69
C ALA A 195 0.01 -0.01 9.40
N PHE A 196 0.42 -1.27 9.47
CA PHE A 196 0.79 -2.02 8.27
C PHE A 196 -0.41 -2.28 7.36
N ILE A 197 -1.53 -2.73 7.93
CA ILE A 197 -2.75 -3.09 7.18
C ILE A 197 -3.38 -1.84 6.55
N THR A 198 -3.54 -0.76 7.31
CA THR A 198 -4.16 0.47 6.79
C THR A 198 -3.35 1.09 5.65
N ASN A 199 -2.03 1.04 5.74
CA ASN A 199 -1.15 1.47 4.67
C ASN A 199 -1.30 0.58 3.43
N ARG A 200 -1.42 -0.75 3.62
CA ARG A 200 -1.60 -1.71 2.54
C ARG A 200 -2.89 -1.49 1.73
N VAL A 201 -3.95 -1.05 2.40
CA VAL A 201 -5.21 -0.64 1.73
C VAL A 201 -4.98 0.56 0.81
N GLY A 202 -4.15 1.52 1.22
CA GLY A 202 -3.71 2.61 0.35
C GLY A 202 -2.84 2.10 -0.81
N ASP A 203 -1.89 1.22 -0.52
CA ASP A 203 -0.93 0.67 -1.49
C ASP A 203 -1.63 -0.05 -2.67
N PHE A 204 -2.83 -0.60 -2.45
CA PHE A 204 -3.71 -1.11 -3.51
C PHE A 204 -4.06 -0.04 -4.55
N GLY A 205 -4.36 1.19 -4.13
CA GLY A 205 -4.62 2.32 -5.03
C GLY A 205 -3.42 2.64 -5.93
N LEU A 206 -2.21 2.61 -5.37
CA LEU A 206 -0.98 2.83 -6.13
C LEU A 206 -0.72 1.70 -7.15
N LEU A 207 -1.02 0.45 -6.79
CA LEU A 207 -0.96 -0.70 -7.71
C LEU A 207 -1.95 -0.56 -8.87
N VAL A 208 -3.20 -0.17 -8.58
CA VAL A 208 -4.22 0.10 -9.61
C VAL A 208 -3.77 1.24 -10.52
N ALA A 209 -3.24 2.33 -9.97
CA ALA A 209 -2.73 3.46 -10.75
C ALA A 209 -1.59 3.03 -11.70
N MET A 210 -0.65 2.21 -11.25
CA MET A 210 0.41 1.68 -12.11
C MET A 210 -0.16 0.83 -13.25
N GLY A 211 -1.14 -0.03 -12.98
CA GLY A 211 -1.83 -0.81 -14.02
C GLY A 211 -2.53 0.07 -15.05
N LEU A 212 -3.21 1.13 -14.62
CA LEU A 212 -3.88 2.09 -15.50
C LEU A 212 -2.88 2.92 -16.32
N LEU A 213 -1.76 3.35 -15.72
CA LEU A 213 -0.70 4.06 -16.44
C LEU A 213 -0.06 3.17 -17.51
N VAL A 214 0.24 1.91 -17.20
CA VAL A 214 0.71 0.95 -18.21
C VAL A 214 -0.32 0.80 -19.34
N TYR A 215 -1.60 0.71 -19.02
CA TYR A 215 -2.67 0.56 -20.02
C TYR A 215 -2.84 1.78 -20.94
N TYR A 216 -2.92 3.01 -20.39
CA TYR A 216 -3.21 4.22 -21.17
C TYR A 216 -1.96 4.93 -21.71
N VAL A 217 -0.88 4.96 -20.92
CA VAL A 217 0.35 5.72 -21.25
C VAL A 217 1.38 4.79 -21.88
N GLY A 218 1.50 3.55 -21.39
CA GLY A 218 2.52 2.60 -21.82
C GLY A 218 3.91 2.87 -21.21
N ALA A 219 3.96 3.58 -20.08
CA ALA A 219 5.19 3.90 -19.37
C ALA A 219 4.96 4.02 -17.86
N LEU A 220 6.02 3.80 -17.08
CA LEU A 220 6.03 3.88 -15.62
C LEU A 220 7.20 4.71 -15.05
N ASP A 221 8.15 5.10 -15.89
CA ASP A 221 9.20 6.07 -15.57
C ASP A 221 8.68 7.51 -15.70
N TRP A 222 9.33 8.46 -15.02
CA TRP A 222 8.87 9.85 -14.98
C TRP A 222 8.76 10.48 -16.37
N HIS A 223 9.76 10.27 -17.21
CA HIS A 223 9.80 10.85 -18.55
C HIS A 223 8.70 10.28 -19.45
N GLY A 224 8.54 8.95 -19.47
CA GLY A 224 7.48 8.30 -20.24
C GLY A 224 6.08 8.69 -19.79
N ILE A 225 5.85 8.83 -18.48
CA ILE A 225 4.57 9.33 -17.94
C ILE A 225 4.30 10.78 -18.40
N GLU A 226 5.30 11.66 -18.30
CA GLU A 226 5.17 13.06 -18.71
C GLU A 226 4.86 13.20 -20.21
N VAL A 227 5.54 12.42 -21.07
CA VAL A 227 5.34 12.45 -22.53
C VAL A 227 3.99 11.87 -22.92
N GLY A 228 3.59 10.73 -22.33
CA GLY A 228 2.35 10.04 -22.67
C GLY A 228 1.10 10.54 -21.95
N ARG A 229 1.20 11.55 -21.09
CA ARG A 229 0.10 12.02 -20.23
C ARG A 229 -1.17 12.38 -21.01
N ASN A 230 -1.04 12.92 -22.23
CA ASN A 230 -2.17 13.30 -23.08
C ASN A 230 -3.11 12.13 -23.41
N ASN A 231 -2.62 10.89 -23.40
CA ASN A 231 -3.45 9.69 -23.57
C ASN A 231 -4.44 9.48 -22.40
N LEU A 232 -4.20 10.10 -21.25
CA LEU A 232 -5.10 10.04 -20.09
C LEU A 232 -6.37 10.88 -20.26
N LEU A 233 -6.49 11.67 -21.33
CA LEU A 233 -7.71 12.42 -21.64
C LEU A 233 -8.78 11.56 -22.34
N GLN A 234 -8.49 10.28 -22.60
CA GLN A 234 -9.47 9.36 -23.17
C GLN A 234 -10.71 9.23 -22.25
N PRO A 235 -11.94 9.24 -22.83
CA PRO A 235 -13.16 9.05 -22.07
C PRO A 235 -13.31 7.60 -21.61
N VAL A 236 -13.54 7.41 -20.32
CA VAL A 236 -13.82 6.12 -19.70
C VAL A 236 -15.26 6.11 -19.20
N LYS A 237 -16.04 5.12 -19.63
CA LYS A 237 -17.39 4.89 -19.11
C LYS A 237 -17.26 4.31 -17.70
N VAL A 238 -17.47 5.13 -16.69
CA VAL A 238 -17.46 4.71 -15.27
C VAL A 238 -18.84 4.21 -14.85
N TRP A 239 -19.88 4.75 -15.47
CA TRP A 239 -21.27 4.52 -15.12
C TRP A 239 -22.16 4.48 -16.37
N PRO A 240 -23.30 3.75 -16.43
CA PRO A 240 -23.84 2.88 -15.40
C PRO A 240 -23.67 1.40 -15.77
N VAL A 241 -23.51 0.57 -14.75
CA VAL A 241 -23.48 -0.89 -14.86
C VAL A 241 -24.92 -1.46 -14.85
N ALA A 242 -25.91 -0.59 -15.12
CA ALA A 242 -27.35 -0.89 -15.08
C ALA A 242 -27.78 -1.97 -16.08
N ASP A 243 -27.04 -2.13 -17.20
CA ASP A 243 -27.27 -3.23 -18.14
C ASP A 243 -27.02 -4.62 -17.51
N SER A 244 -26.33 -4.67 -16.37
CA SER A 244 -25.87 -5.92 -15.73
C SER A 244 -26.38 -6.14 -14.29
N VAL A 245 -27.15 -5.22 -13.70
CA VAL A 245 -27.67 -5.37 -12.32
C VAL A 245 -29.15 -4.95 -12.24
N PRO A 246 -30.09 -5.86 -11.90
CA PRO A 246 -31.55 -5.57 -11.87
C PRO A 246 -32.01 -4.60 -10.76
N ILE A 247 -31.10 -4.13 -9.90
CA ILE A 247 -31.41 -3.36 -8.68
C ILE A 247 -32.01 -1.98 -8.99
N ALA A 248 -31.78 -1.44 -10.19
CA ALA A 248 -32.32 -0.14 -10.58
C ALA A 248 -33.86 -0.06 -10.54
N GLN A 249 -34.55 -1.21 -10.63
CA GLN A 249 -36.02 -1.29 -10.55
C GLN A 249 -36.58 -1.17 -9.11
N LEU A 250 -35.72 -1.29 -8.08
CA LEU A 250 -36.09 -1.23 -6.66
C LEU A 250 -35.80 0.12 -6.00
N LEU A 251 -35.23 1.07 -6.75
CA LEU A 251 -34.77 2.36 -6.21
C LEU A 251 -35.73 3.50 -6.60
N PRO A 252 -35.82 4.57 -5.78
CA PRO A 252 -36.59 5.77 -6.12
C PRO A 252 -36.19 6.35 -7.48
N GLU A 253 -37.13 6.92 -8.24
CA GLU A 253 -36.91 7.39 -9.62
C GLU A 253 -35.70 8.32 -9.78
N SER A 254 -35.46 9.23 -8.83
CA SER A 254 -34.30 10.14 -8.86
C SER A 254 -32.96 9.42 -8.69
N LEU A 255 -32.94 8.37 -7.85
CA LEU A 255 -31.77 7.54 -7.62
C LEU A 255 -31.59 6.55 -8.77
N ALA A 256 -32.68 5.99 -9.29
CA ALA A 256 -32.67 5.14 -10.48
C ALA A 256 -32.16 5.91 -11.71
N GLU A 257 -32.56 7.17 -11.90
CA GLU A 257 -32.08 8.04 -12.98
C GLU A 257 -30.60 8.43 -12.80
N ALA A 258 -30.17 8.72 -11.56
CA ALA A 258 -28.76 8.94 -11.25
C ALA A 258 -27.90 7.66 -11.46
N ILE A 259 -28.49 6.48 -11.23
CA ILE A 259 -27.85 5.16 -11.36
C ILE A 259 -27.88 4.62 -12.79
N SER A 260 -28.71 5.17 -13.68
CA SER A 260 -28.92 4.67 -15.05
C SER A 260 -28.38 5.57 -16.16
N LYS A 261 -27.92 6.79 -15.84
CA LYS A 261 -27.28 7.69 -16.81
C LYS A 261 -25.79 7.41 -16.98
N PRO A 262 -25.27 7.22 -18.21
CA PRO A 262 -23.84 7.03 -18.40
C PRO A 262 -23.00 8.24 -18.05
N ARG A 263 -22.03 8.02 -17.16
CA ARG A 263 -21.02 9.03 -16.79
C ARG A 263 -19.68 8.63 -17.40
N TYR A 264 -19.13 9.57 -18.15
CA TYR A 264 -17.81 9.46 -18.76
C TYR A 264 -16.86 10.36 -17.99
N ALA A 265 -15.85 9.76 -17.37
CA ALA A 265 -14.74 10.47 -16.75
C ALA A 265 -13.49 10.34 -17.62
N SER A 266 -12.54 11.27 -17.49
CA SER A 266 -11.22 11.07 -18.11
C SER A 266 -10.47 9.94 -17.41
N ALA A 267 -9.67 9.18 -18.16
CA ALA A 267 -8.75 8.19 -17.57
C ALA A 267 -7.81 8.84 -16.53
N ALA A 268 -7.43 10.11 -16.73
CA ALA A 268 -6.68 10.91 -15.76
C ALA A 268 -7.37 10.96 -14.40
N THR A 269 -8.70 11.10 -14.36
CA THR A 269 -9.45 11.12 -13.10
C THR A 269 -9.31 9.82 -12.33
N LEU A 270 -9.42 8.67 -13.01
CA LEU A 270 -9.26 7.35 -12.38
C LEU A 270 -7.83 7.14 -11.89
N VAL A 271 -6.83 7.47 -12.71
CA VAL A 271 -5.41 7.37 -12.36
C VAL A 271 -5.10 8.25 -11.14
N CYS A 272 -5.49 9.53 -11.16
CA CYS A 272 -5.21 10.46 -10.08
C CYS A 272 -5.92 10.09 -8.77
N LEU A 273 -7.16 9.61 -8.82
CA LEU A 273 -7.86 9.13 -7.61
C LEU A 273 -7.23 7.85 -7.06
N ALA A 274 -6.75 6.94 -7.91
CA ALA A 274 -6.04 5.74 -7.49
C ALA A 274 -4.67 6.09 -6.86
N LEU A 275 -3.90 7.00 -7.46
CA LEU A 275 -2.66 7.55 -6.89
C LEU A 275 -2.93 8.24 -5.55
N PHE A 276 -4.01 9.03 -5.49
CA PHE A 276 -4.42 9.71 -4.28
C PHE A 276 -4.81 8.72 -3.17
N LEU A 277 -5.50 7.61 -3.47
CA LEU A 277 -5.78 6.55 -2.49
C LEU A 277 -4.48 5.97 -1.89
N GLY A 278 -3.45 5.76 -2.72
CA GLY A 278 -2.09 5.44 -2.28
C GLY A 278 -1.57 6.46 -1.28
N ALA A 279 -1.52 7.73 -1.68
CA ALA A 279 -1.07 8.83 -0.84
C ALA A 279 -1.89 8.97 0.46
N MET A 280 -3.19 8.70 0.41
CA MET A 280 -4.14 8.78 1.53
C MET A 280 -3.74 7.86 2.68
N GLY A 281 -3.27 6.64 2.36
CA GLY A 281 -2.80 5.65 3.34
C GLY A 281 -1.57 6.13 4.10
N LYS A 282 -0.48 6.43 3.39
CA LYS A 282 0.80 6.84 4.02
C LYS A 282 0.74 8.20 4.70
N SER A 283 -0.03 9.15 4.17
CA SER A 283 -0.18 10.48 4.74
C SER A 283 -1.36 10.61 5.70
N ALA A 284 -1.94 9.49 6.14
CA ALA A 284 -2.97 9.41 7.18
C ALA A 284 -4.10 10.43 6.96
N GLN A 285 -4.59 10.52 5.73
CA GLN A 285 -5.73 11.40 5.39
C GLN A 285 -7.04 10.75 5.87
N PHE A 286 -8.11 11.54 5.92
CA PHE A 286 -9.41 11.07 6.38
C PHE A 286 -9.83 9.77 5.66
N GLY A 287 -10.36 8.80 6.41
CA GLY A 287 -10.65 7.43 5.94
C GLY A 287 -9.54 6.40 6.22
N LEU A 288 -8.26 6.77 6.18
CA LEU A 288 -7.12 5.86 6.43
C LEU A 288 -6.15 6.38 7.52
N HIS A 289 -6.60 7.28 8.38
CA HIS A 289 -5.76 7.97 9.37
C HIS A 289 -5.61 7.23 10.71
N VAL A 290 -6.45 6.23 10.99
CA VAL A 290 -6.62 5.59 12.32
C VAL A 290 -5.33 4.98 12.89
N TRP A 291 -4.35 4.68 12.05
CA TRP A 291 -3.08 4.13 12.52
C TRP A 291 -2.12 5.16 13.14
N LEU A 292 -2.23 6.43 12.74
CA LEU A 292 -1.21 7.43 13.05
C LEU A 292 -1.19 7.84 14.54
N PRO A 293 -2.34 7.98 15.23
CA PRO A 293 -2.35 8.17 16.68
C PRO A 293 -1.82 6.96 17.46
N ASP A 294 -2.13 5.74 17.00
CA ASP A 294 -1.69 4.50 17.64
C ASP A 294 -0.19 4.23 17.42
N ALA A 295 0.39 4.75 16.33
CA ALA A 295 1.83 4.72 16.07
C ALA A 295 2.66 5.38 17.18
N MET A 296 2.04 6.19 18.05
CA MET A 296 2.68 6.78 19.23
C MET A 296 3.05 5.76 20.31
N ALA A 297 2.63 4.51 20.16
CA ALA A 297 3.13 3.37 20.94
C ALA A 297 4.66 3.18 20.79
N GLY A 298 5.22 3.52 19.62
CA GLY A 298 6.64 3.35 19.36
C GLY A 298 7.54 4.32 20.15
N PRO A 299 8.87 4.07 20.16
CA PRO A 299 9.85 4.97 20.77
C PRO A 299 9.78 6.38 20.18
N THR A 300 9.94 7.42 21.00
CA THR A 300 9.76 8.81 20.55
C THR A 300 10.63 9.25 19.37
N PRO A 301 11.90 8.80 19.21
CA PRO A 301 12.69 9.10 18.01
C PRO A 301 12.08 8.53 16.72
N VAL A 302 11.34 7.41 16.81
CA VAL A 302 10.59 6.84 15.68
C VAL A 302 9.45 7.77 15.30
N SER A 303 8.71 8.29 16.28
CA SER A 303 7.66 9.28 16.02
C SER A 303 8.22 10.51 15.31
N ALA A 304 9.38 11.02 15.72
CA ALA A 304 10.04 12.13 15.00
C ALA A 304 10.38 11.76 13.55
N LEU A 305 10.89 10.56 13.30
CA LEU A 305 11.27 10.13 11.95
C LEU A 305 10.05 9.97 11.04
N ILE A 306 9.06 9.19 11.48
CA ILE A 306 7.86 8.83 10.71
C ILE A 306 7.00 10.07 10.43
N HIS A 307 6.82 10.94 11.44
CA HIS A 307 5.84 12.02 11.40
C HIS A 307 6.40 13.36 10.94
N ALA A 308 7.72 13.54 10.87
CA ALA A 308 8.31 14.80 10.43
C ALA A 308 8.83 14.72 9.00
N ALA A 309 9.80 13.83 8.74
CA ALA A 309 10.63 13.92 7.54
C ALA A 309 10.25 12.91 6.43
N THR A 310 9.55 11.82 6.76
CA THR A 310 9.61 10.62 5.90
C THR A 310 8.26 9.99 5.50
N MET A 311 7.71 9.09 6.31
CA MET A 311 6.57 8.25 5.90
C MET A 311 5.35 9.10 5.55
N VAL A 312 5.00 10.04 6.43
CA VAL A 312 3.78 10.83 6.23
C VAL A 312 3.91 11.84 5.10
N THR A 313 5.13 12.20 4.71
CA THR A 313 5.39 13.16 3.63
C THR A 313 5.50 12.47 2.26
N ALA A 314 5.65 11.13 2.23
CA ALA A 314 5.72 10.35 0.99
C ALA A 314 4.49 10.54 0.08
N GLY A 315 3.29 10.64 0.65
CA GLY A 315 2.08 10.93 -0.12
C GLY A 315 2.09 12.31 -0.77
N VAL A 316 2.49 13.35 -0.03
CA VAL A 316 2.64 14.70 -0.60
C VAL A 316 3.72 14.71 -1.68
N TYR A 317 4.85 14.04 -1.46
CA TYR A 317 5.92 13.90 -2.45
C TYR A 317 5.40 13.26 -3.75
N LEU A 318 4.60 12.18 -3.66
CA LEU A 318 3.99 11.54 -4.83
C LEU A 318 3.09 12.51 -5.61
N LEU A 319 2.25 13.28 -4.92
CA LEU A 319 1.37 14.28 -5.53
C LEU A 319 2.18 15.38 -6.24
N CYS A 320 3.21 15.91 -5.60
CA CYS A 320 4.09 16.92 -6.20
C CYS A 320 4.88 16.36 -7.39
N ARG A 321 5.43 15.14 -7.26
CA ARG A 321 6.18 14.44 -8.32
C ARG A 321 5.33 14.20 -9.57
N LEU A 322 4.05 13.89 -9.39
CA LEU A 322 3.09 13.66 -10.48
C LEU A 322 2.16 14.86 -10.71
N SER A 323 2.56 16.06 -10.31
CA SER A 323 1.76 17.29 -10.46
C SER A 323 1.23 17.48 -11.88
N ALA A 324 2.06 17.23 -12.90
CA ALA A 324 1.69 17.29 -14.32
C ALA A 324 0.58 16.29 -14.74
N VAL A 325 0.41 15.19 -14.01
CA VAL A 325 -0.68 14.22 -14.21
C VAL A 325 -1.93 14.66 -13.45
N PHE A 326 -1.75 15.14 -12.21
CA PHE A 326 -2.85 15.58 -11.35
C PHE A 326 -3.66 16.73 -11.96
N VAL A 327 -2.99 17.74 -12.54
CA VAL A 327 -3.67 18.88 -13.18
C VAL A 327 -4.53 18.50 -14.39
N MET A 328 -4.35 17.30 -14.96
CA MET A 328 -5.19 16.80 -16.05
C MET A 328 -6.61 16.43 -15.60
N SER A 329 -6.86 16.32 -14.28
CA SER A 329 -8.18 16.08 -13.72
C SER A 329 -8.52 17.11 -12.63
N PRO A 330 -9.25 18.18 -12.98
CA PRO A 330 -9.77 19.14 -12.00
C PRO A 330 -10.66 18.48 -10.93
N MET A 331 -11.37 17.40 -11.29
CA MET A 331 -12.16 16.62 -10.32
C MET A 331 -11.26 15.96 -9.28
N ALA A 332 -10.18 15.28 -9.69
CA ALA A 332 -9.27 14.66 -8.75
C ALA A 332 -8.59 15.70 -7.85
N MET A 333 -8.19 16.83 -8.43
CA MET A 333 -7.63 17.98 -7.69
C MET A 333 -8.60 18.52 -6.62
N ALA A 334 -9.88 18.69 -6.98
CA ALA A 334 -10.91 19.09 -6.03
C ALA A 334 -11.08 18.07 -4.89
N VAL A 335 -11.12 16.77 -5.21
CA VAL A 335 -11.21 15.72 -4.18
C VAL A 335 -10.01 15.77 -3.23
N VAL A 336 -8.79 15.91 -3.76
CA VAL A 336 -7.56 16.06 -2.99
C VAL A 336 -7.65 17.27 -2.05
N ALA A 337 -8.05 18.44 -2.58
CA ALA A 337 -8.19 19.67 -1.80
C ALA A 337 -9.25 19.56 -0.69
N GLY A 338 -10.40 18.99 -1.01
CA GLY A 338 -11.52 18.80 -0.08
C GLY A 338 -11.18 17.86 1.06
N ILE A 339 -10.59 16.70 0.75
CA ILE A 339 -10.18 15.74 1.77
C ILE A 339 -9.02 16.31 2.60
N GLY A 340 -8.09 17.04 1.99
CA GLY A 340 -7.02 17.74 2.70
C GLY A 340 -7.56 18.75 3.72
N ALA A 341 -8.43 19.67 3.30
CA ALA A 341 -9.04 20.66 4.18
C ALA A 341 -9.90 20.02 5.28
N PHE A 342 -10.66 18.98 4.94
CA PHE A 342 -11.47 18.25 5.91
C PHE A 342 -10.61 17.53 6.95
N THR A 343 -9.56 16.82 6.51
CA THR A 343 -8.59 16.17 7.40
C THR A 343 -7.93 17.20 8.32
N ALA A 344 -7.57 18.36 7.78
CA ALA A 344 -6.93 19.45 8.51
C ALA A 344 -7.79 19.89 9.72
N LEU A 345 -9.07 20.18 9.46
CA LEU A 345 -10.04 20.62 10.47
C LEU A 345 -10.41 19.50 11.43
N PHE A 346 -10.72 18.31 10.90
CA PHE A 346 -11.07 17.12 11.66
C PHE A 346 -10.02 16.83 12.75
N ALA A 347 -8.75 16.71 12.36
CA ALA A 347 -7.68 16.39 13.28
C ALA A 347 -7.43 17.51 14.32
N ALA A 348 -7.59 18.78 13.91
CA ALA A 348 -7.46 19.91 14.82
C ALA A 348 -8.52 19.89 15.93
N THR A 349 -9.77 19.49 15.63
CA THR A 349 -10.82 19.39 16.67
C THR A 349 -10.52 18.32 17.72
N ILE A 350 -9.92 17.18 17.32
CA ILE A 350 -9.55 16.10 18.24
C ILE A 350 -8.39 16.57 19.13
N ALA A 351 -7.37 17.21 18.56
CA ALA A 351 -6.20 17.70 19.29
C ALA A 351 -6.55 18.67 20.45
N LEU A 352 -7.69 19.38 20.38
CA LEU A 352 -8.14 20.30 21.43
C LEU A 352 -8.33 19.63 22.79
N VAL A 353 -8.71 18.35 22.82
CA VAL A 353 -9.12 17.64 24.03
C VAL A 353 -8.19 16.49 24.43
N GLN A 354 -7.18 16.19 23.60
CA GLN A 354 -6.18 15.15 23.93
C GLN A 354 -5.26 15.63 25.07
N ASN A 355 -4.87 14.74 25.97
CA ASN A 355 -4.00 15.04 27.13
C ASN A 355 -2.61 14.39 27.03
N ASP A 356 -2.43 13.45 26.11
CA ASP A 356 -1.17 12.77 25.83
C ASP A 356 -0.32 13.64 24.89
N ILE A 357 0.89 13.98 25.34
CA ILE A 357 1.82 14.86 24.62
C ILE A 357 2.10 14.37 23.19
N LYS A 358 2.29 13.06 23.01
CA LYS A 358 2.58 12.45 21.71
C LYS A 358 1.35 12.42 20.82
N LYS A 359 0.17 12.12 21.36
CA LYS A 359 -1.08 12.11 20.59
C LYS A 359 -1.50 13.50 20.13
N VAL A 360 -1.31 14.55 20.94
CA VAL A 360 -1.52 15.95 20.49
C VAL A 360 -0.60 16.26 19.31
N LEU A 361 0.67 15.84 19.38
CA LEU A 361 1.62 16.02 18.28
C LEU A 361 1.28 15.18 17.04
N ALA A 362 0.74 13.97 17.20
CA ALA A 362 0.26 13.13 16.10
C ALA A 362 -0.93 13.78 15.38
N TYR A 363 -1.98 14.17 16.10
CA TYR A 363 -3.15 14.85 15.49
C TYR A 363 -2.80 16.18 14.84
N SER A 364 -1.85 16.92 15.40
CA SER A 364 -1.38 18.12 14.73
C SER A 364 -0.58 17.82 13.46
N THR A 365 0.08 16.67 13.35
CA THR A 365 0.69 16.19 12.10
C THR A 365 -0.38 15.82 11.08
N LEU A 366 -1.44 15.08 11.45
CA LEU A 366 -2.59 14.85 10.55
C LEU A 366 -3.12 16.18 10.01
N SER A 367 -3.23 17.18 10.89
CA SER A 367 -3.73 18.50 10.53
C SER A 367 -2.81 19.23 9.53
N GLN A 368 -1.49 19.20 9.75
CA GLN A 368 -0.50 19.81 8.83
C GLN A 368 -0.43 19.09 7.48
N LEU A 369 -0.51 17.76 7.46
CA LEU A 369 -0.59 17.01 6.21
C LEU A 369 -1.85 17.39 5.43
N GLY A 370 -2.99 17.57 6.12
CA GLY A 370 -4.20 18.11 5.51
C GLY A 370 -3.97 19.44 4.79
N TYR A 371 -3.18 20.37 5.36
CA TYR A 371 -2.77 21.59 4.66
C TYR A 371 -1.92 21.34 3.43
N MET A 372 -0.97 20.40 3.50
CA MET A 372 -0.11 20.07 2.35
C MET A 372 -0.93 19.49 1.20
N PHE A 373 -1.90 18.62 1.51
CA PHE A 373 -2.84 18.07 0.53
C PHE A 373 -3.80 19.14 0.00
N LEU A 374 -4.26 20.07 0.85
CA LEU A 374 -4.99 21.24 0.40
C LEU A 374 -4.16 22.05 -0.61
N GLY A 375 -2.90 22.37 -0.29
CA GLY A 375 -1.99 23.08 -1.18
C GLY A 375 -1.79 22.37 -2.52
N ALA A 376 -1.46 21.07 -2.49
CA ALA A 376 -1.31 20.28 -3.72
C ALA A 376 -2.63 20.20 -4.52
N GLY A 377 -3.77 20.03 -3.86
CA GLY A 377 -5.08 19.90 -4.50
C GLY A 377 -5.63 21.19 -5.11
N VAL A 378 -5.17 22.35 -4.66
CA VAL A 378 -5.52 23.65 -5.28
C VAL A 378 -4.51 24.06 -6.36
N GLY A 379 -3.47 23.25 -6.60
CA GLY A 379 -2.43 23.51 -7.60
C GLY A 379 -1.22 24.27 -7.06
N ALA A 380 -1.18 24.59 -5.76
CA ALA A 380 -0.04 25.20 -5.09
C ALA A 380 1.01 24.14 -4.68
N PHE A 381 1.52 23.39 -5.66
CA PHE A 381 2.44 22.27 -5.42
C PHE A 381 3.74 22.72 -4.74
N GLU A 382 4.26 23.88 -5.13
CA GLU A 382 5.45 24.48 -4.52
C GLU A 382 5.21 24.83 -3.05
N ALA A 383 4.16 25.60 -2.74
CA ALA A 383 3.79 25.96 -1.37
C ALA A 383 3.52 24.72 -0.49
N GLY A 384 2.81 23.73 -1.04
CA GLY A 384 2.55 22.45 -0.38
C GLY A 384 3.84 21.70 -0.04
N PHE A 385 4.78 21.63 -0.99
CA PHE A 385 6.09 21.00 -0.78
C PHE A 385 7.00 21.82 0.16
N PHE A 386 6.97 23.14 0.07
CA PHE A 386 7.69 24.00 1.01
C PHE A 386 7.16 23.81 2.44
N HIS A 387 5.85 23.61 2.61
CA HIS A 387 5.30 23.25 3.91
C HIS A 387 5.81 21.89 4.40
N VAL A 388 6.00 20.90 3.53
CA VAL A 388 6.67 19.62 3.88
C VAL A 388 8.05 19.85 4.49
N LEU A 389 8.86 20.71 3.86
CA LEU A 389 10.21 21.05 4.34
C LEU A 389 10.17 21.69 5.74
N THR A 390 9.39 22.75 5.89
CA THR A 390 9.31 23.46 7.17
C THR A 390 8.74 22.56 8.27
N HIS A 391 7.75 21.74 7.94
CA HIS A 391 7.17 20.73 8.82
C HIS A 391 8.17 19.70 9.30
N ALA A 392 9.05 19.21 8.43
CA ALA A 392 10.09 18.27 8.84
C ALA A 392 10.96 18.84 9.96
N PHE A 393 11.26 20.15 9.94
CA PHE A 393 12.06 20.79 11.00
C PHE A 393 11.27 20.98 12.29
N PHE A 394 10.12 21.67 12.25
CA PHE A 394 9.39 21.98 13.48
C PHE A 394 8.76 20.74 14.12
N LYS A 395 8.33 19.74 13.32
CA LYS A 395 7.82 18.49 13.90
C LYS A 395 8.90 17.61 14.49
N ALA A 396 10.06 17.49 13.85
CA ALA A 396 11.15 16.76 14.45
C ALA A 396 11.56 17.44 15.77
N CYS A 397 11.65 18.76 15.81
CA CYS A 397 11.92 19.50 17.04
C CYS A 397 10.87 19.25 18.14
N LEU A 398 9.57 19.29 17.79
CA LEU A 398 8.49 19.08 18.74
C LEU A 398 8.45 17.63 19.28
N PHE A 399 8.61 16.63 18.42
CA PHE A 399 8.62 15.22 18.86
C PHE A 399 9.87 14.89 19.68
N LEU A 400 11.05 15.33 19.26
CA LEU A 400 12.28 15.11 20.04
C LEU A 400 12.25 15.90 21.35
N GLY A 401 11.70 17.12 21.35
CA GLY A 401 11.52 17.92 22.57
C GLY A 401 10.51 17.28 23.53
N ALA A 402 9.42 16.71 23.01
CA ALA A 402 8.50 15.89 23.79
C ALA A 402 9.21 14.64 24.35
N GLY A 403 10.08 14.01 23.58
CA GLY A 403 10.92 12.90 24.06
C GLY A 403 11.83 13.28 25.21
N SER A 404 12.42 14.49 25.18
CA SER A 404 13.24 15.03 26.26
C SER A 404 12.41 15.25 27.53
N VAL A 405 11.19 15.79 27.38
CA VAL A 405 10.24 15.94 28.49
C VAL A 405 9.83 14.58 29.06
N ILE A 406 9.47 13.62 28.21
CA ILE A 406 9.09 12.27 28.63
C ILE A 406 10.25 11.58 29.36
N HIS A 407 11.48 11.75 28.88
CA HIS A 407 12.66 11.18 29.52
C HIS A 407 12.90 11.79 30.91
N ALA A 408 12.71 13.11 31.06
CA ALA A 408 12.78 13.76 32.38
C ALA A 408 11.66 13.31 33.33
N MET A 409 10.45 13.06 32.81
CA MET A 409 9.33 12.54 33.60
C MET A 409 9.54 11.07 34.02
N HIS A 410 10.21 10.27 33.20
CA HIS A 410 10.58 8.88 33.50
C HIS A 410 11.57 8.72 34.65
N ALA A 411 12.19 9.82 35.11
CA ALA A 411 13.01 9.80 36.32
C ALA A 411 12.22 9.37 37.58
N ARG A 412 10.88 9.47 37.54
CA ARG A 412 10.01 8.98 38.63
C ARG A 412 8.79 8.20 38.15
N ILE A 413 8.17 8.62 37.04
CA ILE A 413 6.95 8.01 36.51
C ILE A 413 7.38 6.99 35.45
N HIS A 414 7.53 5.73 35.85
CA HIS A 414 7.90 4.65 34.93
C HIS A 414 6.72 4.13 34.09
N ASP A 415 5.48 4.48 34.44
CA ASP A 415 4.33 4.20 33.58
C ASP A 415 4.38 5.09 32.32
N THR A 416 4.38 4.43 31.17
CA THR A 416 4.51 5.07 29.87
C THR A 416 3.35 6.02 29.56
N ASN A 417 2.13 5.74 30.03
CA ASN A 417 0.97 6.60 29.78
C ASN A 417 0.96 7.82 30.71
N ASP A 418 1.24 7.61 32.00
CA ASP A 418 1.23 8.68 32.99
C ASP A 418 2.38 9.67 32.80
N SER A 419 3.54 9.21 32.33
CA SER A 419 4.69 10.07 31.99
C SER A 419 4.47 10.91 30.72
N GLN A 420 3.51 10.53 29.89
CA GLN A 420 3.12 11.24 28.66
C GLN A 420 1.93 12.18 28.87
N ASP A 421 1.23 12.06 30.01
CA ASP A 421 0.08 12.90 30.32
C ASP A 421 0.50 14.30 30.74
N MET A 422 0.09 15.31 29.96
CA MET A 422 0.39 16.72 30.21
C MET A 422 -0.16 17.24 31.53
N ARG A 423 -1.16 16.57 32.12
CA ARG A 423 -1.73 16.94 33.43
C ARG A 423 -0.71 16.75 34.56
N ASN A 424 0.19 15.77 34.39
CA ASN A 424 1.29 15.46 35.32
C ASN A 424 2.56 16.29 35.03
N MET A 425 2.52 17.25 34.10
CA MET A 425 3.65 18.12 33.76
C MET A 425 3.46 19.53 34.33
N GLY A 426 4.16 20.54 33.81
CA GLY A 426 4.05 21.95 34.22
C GLY A 426 5.34 22.48 34.83
N GLY A 427 5.56 23.79 34.74
CA GLY A 427 6.71 24.46 35.36
C GLY A 427 8.10 23.99 34.90
N LEU A 428 8.19 23.15 33.87
CA LEU A 428 9.43 22.54 33.40
C LEU A 428 10.42 23.53 32.79
N LEU A 429 9.98 24.75 32.42
CA LEU A 429 10.86 25.81 31.93
C LEU A 429 12.04 26.10 32.88
N LYS A 430 11.81 25.99 34.21
CA LYS A 430 12.83 26.25 35.22
C LYS A 430 13.92 25.17 35.27
N PHE A 431 13.57 23.94 34.88
CA PHE A 431 14.44 22.77 34.99
C PHE A 431 15.08 22.40 33.65
N MET A 432 14.39 22.66 32.54
CA MET A 432 14.79 22.29 31.19
C MET A 432 14.69 23.48 30.20
N PRO A 433 15.46 24.57 30.42
CA PRO A 433 15.33 25.79 29.63
C PRO A 433 15.70 25.59 28.15
N ALA A 434 16.67 24.73 27.83
CA ALA A 434 17.09 24.50 26.45
C ALA A 434 16.00 23.76 25.66
N THR A 435 15.42 22.72 26.26
CA THR A 435 14.26 22.02 25.68
C THR A 435 13.07 22.96 25.55
N ALA A 436 12.79 23.80 26.55
CA ALA A 436 11.66 24.74 26.49
C ALA A 436 11.81 25.80 25.40
N ILE A 437 13.00 26.39 25.23
CA ILE A 437 13.25 27.44 24.20
C ILE A 437 13.15 26.85 22.79
N THR A 438 13.76 25.68 22.56
CA THR A 438 13.71 25.02 21.25
C THR A 438 12.31 24.53 20.91
N PHE A 439 11.56 24.00 21.89
CA PHE A 439 10.15 23.64 21.74
C PHE A 439 9.29 24.88 21.46
N ALA A 440 9.54 26.00 22.12
CA ALA A 440 8.85 27.27 21.87
C ALA A 440 9.13 27.82 20.46
N ALA A 441 10.37 27.70 19.97
CA ALA A 441 10.73 28.08 18.60
C ALA A 441 9.94 27.27 17.55
N ALA A 442 9.85 25.95 17.75
CA ALA A 442 9.07 25.07 16.87
C ALA A 442 7.55 25.29 17.00
N TRP A 443 7.07 25.61 18.22
CA TRP A 443 5.69 26.03 18.47
C TRP A 443 5.33 27.33 17.71
N ALA A 444 6.20 28.34 17.76
CA ALA A 444 5.98 29.60 17.07
C ALA A 444 5.88 29.38 15.55
N ALA A 445 6.73 28.51 15.00
CA ALA A 445 6.69 28.09 13.60
C ALA A 445 5.36 27.43 13.23
N ILE A 446 4.94 26.37 13.92
CA ILE A 446 3.68 25.68 13.58
C ILE A 446 2.43 26.51 13.83
N ALA A 447 2.44 27.40 14.83
CA ALA A 447 1.34 28.32 15.12
C ALA A 447 1.20 29.42 14.06
N GLY A 448 2.25 29.67 13.26
CA GLY A 448 2.25 30.70 12.23
C GLY A 448 2.52 32.10 12.79
N VAL A 449 3.35 32.20 13.83
CA VAL A 449 3.84 33.49 14.35
C VAL A 449 4.62 34.21 13.24
N PRO A 450 4.50 35.55 13.08
CA PRO A 450 5.13 36.26 11.97
C PRO A 450 6.64 36.00 11.90
N LEU A 451 7.16 35.95 10.67
CA LEU A 451 8.58 35.72 10.35
C LEU A 451 9.11 34.31 10.66
N THR A 452 8.28 33.39 11.17
CA THR A 452 8.67 31.99 11.35
C THR A 452 8.36 31.15 10.10
N SER A 453 8.89 29.93 10.01
CA SER A 453 8.76 29.11 8.80
C SER A 453 7.32 28.72 8.44
N GLY A 454 6.47 28.46 9.44
CA GLY A 454 5.09 28.09 9.20
C GLY A 454 4.19 29.25 8.77
N PHE A 455 4.59 30.49 9.05
CA PHE A 455 3.90 31.68 8.54
C PHE A 455 3.98 31.74 7.02
N PHE A 456 5.20 31.73 6.45
CA PHE A 456 5.39 31.82 5.00
C PHE A 456 4.74 30.64 4.24
N SER A 457 4.91 29.42 4.74
CA SER A 457 4.40 28.22 4.06
C SER A 457 2.87 28.08 4.13
N LYS A 458 2.23 28.34 5.27
CA LYS A 458 0.77 28.17 5.40
C LYS A 458 -0.02 29.29 4.73
N ASP A 459 0.50 30.51 4.79
CA ASP A 459 -0.20 31.68 4.29
C ASP A 459 -0.34 31.61 2.77
N GLU A 460 0.71 31.13 2.09
CA GLU A 460 0.69 30.88 0.64
C GLU A 460 -0.34 29.79 0.24
N ILE A 461 -0.44 28.71 1.01
CA ILE A 461 -1.46 27.66 0.78
C ILE A 461 -2.88 28.23 0.93
N LEU A 462 -3.13 29.02 1.98
CA LEU A 462 -4.45 29.64 2.20
C LEU A 462 -4.77 30.64 1.09
N LEU A 463 -3.80 31.44 0.68
CA LEU A 463 -3.96 32.40 -0.41
C LEU A 463 -4.37 31.70 -1.70
N MET A 464 -3.69 30.61 -2.04
CA MET A 464 -4.02 29.81 -3.22
C MET A 464 -5.37 29.13 -3.06
N ALA A 465 -5.71 28.55 -1.90
CA ALA A 465 -7.01 27.94 -1.68
C ALA A 465 -8.20 28.90 -1.93
N LEU A 466 -8.00 30.20 -1.72
CA LEU A 466 -9.01 31.22 -2.02
C LEU A 466 -9.07 31.60 -3.51
N LYS A 467 -7.94 31.58 -4.23
CA LYS A 467 -7.79 32.22 -5.55
C LYS A 467 -7.58 31.27 -6.72
N SER A 468 -6.84 30.19 -6.52
CA SER A 468 -6.47 29.30 -7.61
C SER A 468 -7.68 28.57 -8.16
N LYS A 469 -7.78 28.53 -9.48
CA LYS A 469 -8.73 27.67 -10.20
C LYS A 469 -7.93 26.74 -11.09
N VAL A 470 -8.09 25.43 -10.85
CA VAL A 470 -7.48 24.40 -11.69
C VAL A 470 -8.38 24.23 -12.91
N THR A 471 -7.92 24.68 -14.07
CA THR A 471 -8.66 24.52 -15.33
C THR A 471 -8.14 23.27 -16.05
N GLY A 472 -9.06 22.35 -16.35
CA GLY A 472 -8.71 21.13 -17.06
C GLY A 472 -8.37 21.42 -18.52
N PRO A 473 -7.57 20.58 -19.18
CA PRO A 473 -7.27 20.73 -20.60
C PRO A 473 -8.58 20.75 -21.40
N ALA A 474 -8.81 21.86 -22.10
CA ALA A 474 -10.04 22.16 -22.82
C ALA A 474 -10.39 21.08 -23.86
N THR A 475 -11.62 20.57 -23.78
CA THR A 475 -12.43 19.99 -24.87
C THR A 475 -11.67 19.30 -26.02
N ILE A 476 -11.55 17.96 -25.96
CA ILE A 476 -11.24 17.16 -27.14
C ILE A 476 -12.51 17.08 -28.00
N SER A 477 -12.60 17.90 -29.05
CA SER A 477 -13.61 17.78 -30.08
C SER A 477 -12.97 17.12 -31.30
N GLY A 478 -13.13 15.80 -31.45
CA GLY A 478 -12.62 15.05 -32.59
C GLY A 478 -13.40 13.75 -32.88
N GLY A 479 -14.05 13.68 -34.04
CA GLY A 479 -14.65 12.45 -34.60
C GLY A 479 -16.16 12.27 -34.40
N GLN A 480 -16.84 11.57 -35.33
CA GLN A 480 -18.31 11.52 -35.51
C GLN A 480 -19.16 10.97 -34.34
N HIS A 481 -18.56 10.56 -33.22
CA HIS A 481 -19.25 10.29 -31.96
C HIS A 481 -18.75 11.25 -30.88
N ARG A 482 -19.48 12.36 -30.68
CA ARG A 482 -19.18 13.35 -29.62
C ARG A 482 -19.55 12.76 -28.25
N VAL A 483 -18.66 12.01 -27.64
CA VAL A 483 -18.73 11.74 -26.20
C VAL A 483 -18.35 13.05 -25.50
N VAL A 484 -19.33 13.76 -24.97
CA VAL A 484 -19.08 14.95 -24.14
C VAL A 484 -18.51 14.45 -22.82
N LEU A 485 -17.22 14.67 -22.58
CA LEU A 485 -16.64 14.54 -21.24
C LEU A 485 -17.40 15.50 -20.32
N GLU A 486 -17.88 15.02 -19.16
CA GLU A 486 -18.39 15.92 -18.13
C GLU A 486 -17.19 16.75 -17.63
N ASN A 487 -17.05 17.96 -18.15
CA ASN A 487 -16.06 18.90 -17.64
C ASN A 487 -16.48 19.30 -16.24
N PHE A 488 -15.82 18.73 -15.22
CA PHE A 488 -15.99 19.18 -13.86
C PHE A 488 -15.54 20.64 -13.76
N VAL A 489 -16.51 21.52 -13.48
CA VAL A 489 -16.25 22.93 -13.24
C VAL A 489 -16.12 23.13 -11.75
N TRP A 490 -14.99 23.71 -11.34
CA TRP A 490 -14.73 24.08 -9.96
C TRP A 490 -15.81 25.06 -9.46
N PRO A 491 -16.64 24.68 -8.47
CA PRO A 491 -17.71 25.57 -8.00
C PRO A 491 -17.14 26.81 -7.33
N GLU A 492 -17.71 28.00 -7.58
CA GLU A 492 -17.17 29.26 -7.05
C GLU A 492 -17.14 29.32 -5.51
N TRP A 493 -18.16 28.74 -4.86
CA TRP A 493 -18.24 28.67 -3.40
C TRP A 493 -17.19 27.74 -2.78
N TYR A 494 -16.65 26.80 -3.56
CA TYR A 494 -15.79 25.74 -3.06
C TYR A 494 -14.44 26.28 -2.56
N SER A 495 -13.80 27.18 -3.33
CA SER A 495 -12.56 27.85 -2.90
C SER A 495 -12.76 28.64 -1.60
N GLY A 496 -13.89 29.35 -1.47
CA GLY A 496 -14.23 30.07 -0.23
C GLY A 496 -14.41 29.13 0.97
N LEU A 497 -15.03 27.97 0.76
CA LEU A 497 -15.16 26.94 1.80
C LEU A 497 -13.80 26.37 2.21
N LEU A 498 -12.95 25.99 1.24
CA LEU A 498 -11.61 25.47 1.50
C LEU A 498 -10.76 26.47 2.30
N TYR A 499 -10.79 27.74 1.90
CA TYR A 499 -10.14 28.83 2.63
C TYR A 499 -10.69 28.97 4.06
N ALA A 500 -12.01 28.98 4.24
CA ALA A 500 -12.63 29.09 5.57
C ALA A 500 -12.26 27.92 6.49
N MET A 501 -12.27 26.68 5.97
CA MET A 501 -11.84 25.50 6.71
C MET A 501 -10.36 25.58 7.08
N GLY A 502 -9.52 26.00 6.14
CA GLY A 502 -8.09 26.25 6.37
C GLY A 502 -7.86 27.34 7.43
N LEU A 503 -8.58 28.46 7.38
CA LEU A 503 -8.44 29.54 8.36
C LEU A 503 -8.87 29.11 9.76
N LEU A 504 -10.02 28.43 9.87
CA LEU A 504 -10.50 27.87 11.14
C LEU A 504 -9.49 26.89 11.73
N THR A 505 -8.93 26.01 10.89
CA THR A 505 -7.90 25.06 11.30
C THR A 505 -6.64 25.77 11.83
N ALA A 506 -6.27 26.93 11.28
CA ALA A 506 -5.12 27.70 11.72
C ALA A 506 -5.34 28.24 13.14
N ILE A 507 -6.55 28.76 13.42
CA ILE A 507 -6.96 29.21 14.76
C ILE A 507 -6.88 28.05 15.76
N LEU A 508 -7.44 26.90 15.42
CA LEU A 508 -7.43 25.71 16.29
C LEU A 508 -6.01 25.21 16.52
N THR A 509 -5.16 25.20 15.48
CA THR A 509 -3.74 24.84 15.56
C THR A 509 -2.99 25.71 16.54
N ALA A 510 -3.14 27.02 16.39
CA ALA A 510 -2.55 27.97 17.31
C ALA A 510 -3.04 27.74 18.75
N PHE A 511 -4.33 27.42 18.95
CA PHE A 511 -4.88 27.13 20.27
C PHE A 511 -4.30 25.85 20.92
N TYR A 512 -4.42 24.68 20.27
CA TYR A 512 -4.00 23.42 20.90
C TYR A 512 -2.48 23.33 21.04
N MET A 513 -1.71 23.92 20.13
CA MET A 513 -0.25 23.97 20.26
C MET A 513 0.17 24.91 21.39
N SER A 514 -0.54 26.03 21.59
CA SER A 514 -0.30 26.90 22.76
C SER A 514 -0.66 26.22 24.06
N ARG A 515 -1.80 25.51 24.10
CA ARG A 515 -2.20 24.66 25.24
C ARG A 515 -1.10 23.64 25.57
N LEU A 516 -0.48 23.02 24.56
CA LEU A 516 0.61 22.07 24.72
C LEU A 516 1.81 22.72 25.44
N VAL A 517 2.32 23.84 24.92
CA VAL A 517 3.47 24.55 25.52
C VAL A 517 3.16 25.03 26.93
N ILE A 518 1.99 25.63 27.15
CA ILE A 518 1.57 26.14 28.46
C ILE A 518 1.48 24.99 29.47
N GLY A 519 0.85 23.87 29.08
CA GLY A 519 0.64 22.72 29.96
C GLY A 519 1.94 22.06 30.42
N ILE A 520 2.96 22.03 29.55
CA ILE A 520 4.25 21.38 29.82
C ILE A 520 5.20 22.30 30.59
N PHE A 521 5.41 23.53 30.13
CA PHE A 521 6.54 24.36 30.56
C PHE A 521 6.17 25.46 31.54
N LEU A 522 4.92 25.94 31.53
CA LEU A 522 4.48 27.06 32.36
C LEU A 522 3.74 26.59 33.61
N GLY A 523 3.56 27.51 34.56
CA GLY A 523 2.89 27.25 35.84
C GLY A 523 3.78 26.52 36.84
N GLU A 524 3.14 25.78 37.75
CA GLU A 524 3.81 24.95 38.76
C GLU A 524 4.01 23.52 38.25
N PHE A 525 5.06 22.87 38.76
CA PHE A 525 5.34 21.47 38.48
C PHE A 525 4.32 20.57 39.19
N ARG A 526 3.65 19.68 38.44
CA ARG A 526 2.56 18.83 38.94
C ARG A 526 2.87 17.33 38.91
N GLY A 527 4.10 16.93 38.58
CA GLY A 527 4.44 15.51 38.40
C GLY A 527 4.68 14.76 39.71
N TRP A 528 5.40 15.38 40.64
CA TRP A 528 5.65 14.83 41.98
C TRP A 528 6.21 15.94 42.87
N LYS A 529 6.27 15.67 44.17
CA LYS A 529 6.94 16.54 45.13
C LYS A 529 8.45 16.33 45.06
N ILE A 530 9.18 17.36 44.67
CA ILE A 530 10.64 17.30 44.50
C ILE A 530 11.32 17.23 45.87
N VAL A 531 12.14 16.19 46.09
CA VAL A 531 12.92 16.00 47.31
C VAL A 531 14.43 16.09 46.99
N PRO A 532 15.20 16.93 47.70
CA PRO A 532 16.66 16.97 47.55
C PRO A 532 17.29 15.63 47.95
N ASN A 533 18.24 15.13 47.16
CA ASN A 533 18.92 13.84 47.37
C ASN A 533 17.96 12.64 47.45
N TRP A 534 16.91 12.66 46.63
CA TRP A 534 16.02 11.53 46.49
C TRP A 534 16.79 10.26 46.08
N VAL A 535 16.62 9.20 46.86
CA VAL A 535 17.13 7.85 46.56
C VAL A 535 15.93 7.02 46.16
N ASP A 536 16.00 6.37 45.00
CA ASP A 536 14.91 5.56 44.51
C ASP A 536 14.64 4.38 45.46
N PRO A 537 13.46 4.30 46.09
CA PRO A 537 13.10 3.18 46.96
C PRO A 537 13.05 1.83 46.24
N HIS A 538 12.96 1.83 44.92
CA HIS A 538 12.85 0.65 44.07
C HIS A 538 14.11 0.38 43.23
N ALA A 539 15.15 1.20 43.35
CA ALA A 539 16.43 0.89 42.73
C ALA A 539 16.99 -0.39 43.38
N GLN A 540 17.06 -1.46 42.60
CA GLN A 540 17.86 -2.62 43.00
C GLN A 540 19.30 -2.13 43.23
N PRO A 541 19.95 -2.53 44.35
CA PRO A 541 21.31 -2.08 44.61
C PRO A 541 22.19 -2.53 43.45
N ALA A 542 22.86 -1.56 42.82
CA ALA A 542 23.89 -1.82 41.83
C ALA A 542 24.93 -2.74 42.47
N SER A 543 24.95 -4.01 42.05
CA SER A 543 25.84 -5.03 42.59
C SER A 543 27.29 -4.63 42.34
N GLY A 544 27.99 -4.30 43.42
CA GLY A 544 29.38 -3.86 43.39
C GLY A 544 29.99 -3.75 44.78
N ALA A 545 29.85 -4.79 45.61
CA ALA A 545 30.73 -5.01 46.77
C ALA A 545 30.68 -6.50 47.13
N HIS A 546 31.82 -7.18 46.94
CA HIS A 546 32.11 -8.46 47.55
C HIS A 546 32.05 -8.30 49.07
N ASP A 547 31.38 -9.20 49.78
CA ASP A 547 31.84 -9.69 51.09
C ASP A 547 31.21 -11.04 51.40
N ASP A 548 32.01 -11.83 52.12
CA ASP A 548 32.08 -13.27 52.19
C ASP A 548 31.30 -13.84 53.39
N HIS A 549 31.01 -15.15 53.32
CA HIS A 549 30.68 -16.10 54.40
C HIS A 549 29.25 -16.20 54.98
N GLY A 550 28.75 -17.45 55.08
CA GLY A 550 27.88 -17.86 56.20
C GLY A 550 26.75 -18.89 55.97
N HIS A 551 27.10 -20.15 55.62
CA HIS A 551 26.54 -21.44 56.09
C HIS A 551 25.01 -21.77 56.17
N ASP A 552 24.69 -22.93 55.54
CA ASP A 552 23.84 -24.08 55.99
C ASP A 552 22.35 -23.84 56.36
N ALA A 553 21.33 -24.68 56.08
CA ALA A 553 21.13 -25.95 55.37
C ALA A 553 19.59 -26.28 55.34
N HIS A 554 19.17 -27.23 54.49
CA HIS A 554 17.89 -28.00 54.47
C HIS A 554 16.61 -27.21 54.03
N ALA A 555 15.59 -27.75 53.33
CA ALA A 555 15.17 -29.09 52.93
C ALA A 555 14.23 -29.00 51.70
N ALA A 556 13.86 -30.16 51.16
CA ALA A 556 13.07 -30.38 49.95
C ALA A 556 11.54 -30.22 50.10
N ALA A 557 10.91 -30.12 48.92
CA ALA A 557 9.51 -30.42 48.56
C ALA A 557 8.40 -29.48 49.09
N HIS A 558 7.61 -28.90 48.17
CA HIS A 558 6.27 -29.40 47.82
C HIS A 558 5.64 -28.51 46.73
N ASP A 559 5.09 -29.17 45.70
CA ASP A 559 4.01 -28.62 44.88
C ASP A 559 2.83 -28.27 45.79
N GLU A 560 2.31 -27.04 45.69
CA GLU A 560 0.89 -26.78 45.84
C GLU A 560 0.55 -25.42 45.23
N HIS A 561 -0.48 -25.47 44.38
CA HIS A 561 -1.25 -24.31 43.96
C HIS A 561 -1.72 -23.55 45.19
N ASP A 562 -1.48 -22.24 45.25
CA ASP A 562 -2.43 -21.37 45.94
C ASP A 562 -2.53 -19.99 45.32
N ASP A 563 -3.77 -19.54 45.30
CA ASP A 563 -4.28 -18.35 44.67
C ASP A 563 -3.79 -17.05 45.32
N HIS A 564 -3.99 -15.96 44.59
CA HIS A 564 -4.13 -14.59 45.11
C HIS A 564 -2.88 -13.89 45.67
N ALA A 565 -2.19 -13.18 44.77
CA ALA A 565 -1.61 -11.88 45.12
C ALA A 565 -2.12 -10.83 44.13
N HIS A 566 -3.38 -10.43 44.32
CA HIS A 566 -3.86 -9.14 43.83
C HIS A 566 -3.04 -8.05 44.53
N HIS A 567 -1.97 -7.58 43.89
CA HIS A 567 -1.43 -6.27 44.22
C HIS A 567 -2.47 -5.23 43.78
N HIS A 568 -3.35 -4.92 44.73
CA HIS A 568 -4.04 -3.66 44.81
C HIS A 568 -3.00 -2.54 44.77
N HIS A 569 -2.65 -2.08 43.57
CA HIS A 569 -2.18 -0.71 43.41
C HIS A 569 -3.42 0.18 43.49
N GLU A 570 -3.82 0.49 44.73
CA GLU A 570 -4.44 1.78 45.00
C GLU A 570 -3.55 2.81 44.30
N LYS A 571 -4.06 3.50 43.27
CA LYS A 571 -3.37 4.62 42.64
C LYS A 571 -3.17 5.68 43.72
N PRO A 572 -1.96 5.91 44.25
CA PRO A 572 -1.74 7.10 45.05
C PRO A 572 -1.96 8.26 44.08
N GLY A 573 -2.85 9.18 44.41
CA GLY A 573 -2.94 10.43 43.67
C GLY A 573 -1.53 11.01 43.53
N VAL A 574 -1.24 11.60 42.36
CA VAL A 574 0.07 12.22 42.03
C VAL A 574 0.56 13.18 43.13
N GLU A 575 -0.36 13.71 43.95
CA GLU A 575 -0.10 14.53 45.13
C GLU A 575 0.76 13.89 46.24
N HIS A 576 0.92 12.55 46.26
CA HIS A 576 1.72 11.85 47.29
C HIS A 576 3.02 11.23 46.78
N MET A 577 3.34 11.37 45.49
CA MET A 577 4.62 10.86 44.97
C MET A 577 5.75 11.85 45.28
N GLU A 578 6.81 11.37 45.93
CA GLU A 578 8.08 12.08 46.10
C GLU A 578 9.09 11.58 45.04
N GLY A 579 9.94 12.47 44.52
CA GLY A 579 10.86 12.14 43.43
C GLY A 579 12.02 13.12 43.26
N PRO A 580 12.96 12.83 42.32
CA PRO A 580 14.15 13.63 42.09
C PRO A 580 13.82 14.95 41.36
N THR A 581 14.76 15.89 41.33
CA THR A 581 14.59 17.11 40.51
C THR A 581 14.67 16.74 39.03
N PRO A 582 13.69 17.13 38.18
CA PRO A 582 13.80 16.99 36.73
C PRO A 582 15.05 17.70 36.22
N HIS A 583 15.72 17.12 35.22
CA HIS A 583 16.94 17.70 34.65
C HIS A 583 16.87 17.73 33.12
N GLU A 584 17.71 18.59 32.54
CA GLU A 584 17.86 18.71 31.09
C GLU A 584 18.41 17.42 30.47
N SER A 585 18.07 17.16 29.21
CA SER A 585 18.61 16.03 28.48
C SER A 585 20.11 16.20 28.16
N PRO A 586 20.87 15.11 27.98
CA PRO A 586 22.28 15.17 27.60
C PRO A 586 22.51 15.82 26.22
N TRP A 587 23.77 16.15 25.91
CA TRP A 587 24.13 16.93 24.72
C TRP A 587 23.70 16.27 23.39
N GLN A 588 23.72 14.93 23.33
CA GLN A 588 23.30 14.17 22.15
C GLN A 588 21.81 14.38 21.83
N MET A 589 21.00 14.71 22.84
CA MET A 589 19.58 15.01 22.68
C MET A 589 19.34 16.50 22.47
N THR A 590 20.04 17.38 23.19
CA THR A 590 19.82 18.84 23.12
C THR A 590 20.42 19.49 21.87
N LEU A 591 21.53 19.00 21.33
CA LEU A 591 22.12 19.54 20.10
C LEU A 591 21.18 19.42 18.88
N PRO A 592 20.56 18.25 18.60
CA PRO A 592 19.50 18.13 17.61
C PRO A 592 18.36 19.15 17.78
N LEU A 593 17.93 19.39 19.02
CA LEU A 593 16.85 20.36 19.30
C LEU A 593 17.25 21.79 18.95
N TRP A 594 18.49 22.21 19.25
CA TRP A 594 18.97 23.54 18.88
C TRP A 594 19.03 23.74 17.37
N ILE A 595 19.54 22.74 16.63
CA ILE A 595 19.63 22.80 15.17
C ILE A 595 18.22 22.85 14.56
N LEU A 596 17.32 21.95 14.97
CA LEU A 596 15.96 21.89 14.45
C LEU A 596 15.13 23.10 14.85
N GLY A 597 15.29 23.62 16.07
CA GLY A 597 14.62 24.83 16.54
C GLY A 597 15.06 26.06 15.75
N GLY A 598 16.36 26.18 15.46
CA GLY A 598 16.88 27.23 14.57
C GLY A 598 16.33 27.13 13.15
N LEU A 599 16.36 25.92 12.55
CA LEU A 599 15.78 25.68 11.23
C LEU A 599 14.26 25.98 11.21
N SER A 600 13.54 25.70 12.28
CA SER A 600 12.10 26.00 12.39
C SER A 600 11.80 27.51 12.37
N LEU A 601 12.71 28.34 12.89
CA LEU A 601 12.54 29.80 12.82
C LEU A 601 12.90 30.33 11.45
N PHE A 602 14.04 29.92 10.90
CA PHE A 602 14.66 30.60 9.76
C PHE A 602 14.43 29.93 8.40
N ALA A 603 14.02 28.66 8.33
CA ALA A 603 13.75 27.98 7.05
C ALA A 603 12.62 28.64 6.24
N GLY A 604 11.79 29.47 6.89
CA GLY A 604 10.81 30.34 6.24
C GLY A 604 11.42 31.25 5.16
N LEU A 605 12.64 31.73 5.40
CA LEU A 605 13.36 32.63 4.50
C LEU A 605 13.78 31.98 3.17
N LEU A 606 13.70 30.64 3.07
CA LEU A 606 13.99 29.93 1.83
C LEU A 606 12.89 30.11 0.79
N ASN A 607 11.66 30.44 1.20
CA ASN A 607 10.53 30.67 0.30
C ASN A 607 9.60 31.78 0.81
N ALA A 608 10.19 32.92 1.14
CA ALA A 608 9.49 34.08 1.66
C ALA A 608 9.08 35.04 0.52
N HIS A 609 8.10 34.64 -0.27
CA HIS A 609 7.52 35.44 -1.36
C HIS A 609 7.08 36.85 -0.91
N LEU A 610 6.58 36.97 0.33
CA LEU A 610 6.14 38.23 0.94
C LEU A 610 7.23 39.31 1.04
N ILE A 611 8.51 38.91 1.08
CA ILE A 611 9.65 39.82 1.14
C ILE A 611 10.54 39.68 -0.11
N HIS A 612 10.03 39.06 -1.18
CA HIS A 612 10.73 38.82 -2.45
C HIS A 612 12.02 37.99 -2.32
N ILE A 613 12.06 37.05 -1.36
CA ILE A 613 13.18 36.11 -1.19
C ILE A 613 12.64 34.69 -1.36
N ALA A 614 12.79 34.11 -2.56
CA ALA A 614 12.31 32.75 -2.87
C ALA A 614 13.37 31.86 -3.55
N PRO A 615 14.57 31.68 -2.95
CA PRO A 615 15.62 30.86 -3.56
C PRO A 615 15.20 29.41 -3.77
N LEU A 616 14.38 28.84 -2.86
CA LEU A 616 13.88 27.47 -3.01
C LEU A 616 12.77 27.39 -4.07
N GLY A 617 11.87 28.38 -4.12
CA GLY A 617 10.81 28.45 -5.12
C GLY A 617 11.37 28.48 -6.53
N HIS A 618 12.33 29.38 -6.79
CA HIS A 618 13.02 29.44 -8.09
C HIS A 618 13.76 28.13 -8.43
N PHE A 619 14.30 27.43 -7.43
CA PHE A 619 14.95 26.14 -7.64
C PHE A 619 13.95 25.03 -7.98
N LEU A 620 12.72 25.09 -7.44
CA LEU A 620 11.66 24.12 -7.68
C LEU A 620 10.81 24.44 -8.92
N GLU A 621 10.78 25.69 -9.37
CA GLU A 621 9.98 26.18 -10.49
C GLU A 621 10.07 25.28 -11.74
N PRO A 622 11.27 24.84 -12.20
CA PRO A 622 11.35 23.98 -13.39
C PRO A 622 10.63 22.63 -13.25
N VAL A 623 10.49 22.11 -12.02
CA VAL A 623 9.77 20.84 -11.76
C VAL A 623 8.26 21.03 -11.91
N PHE A 624 7.74 22.18 -11.50
CA PHE A 624 6.30 22.47 -11.50
C PHE A 624 5.84 23.27 -12.71
N ALA A 625 6.76 23.78 -13.53
CA ALA A 625 6.47 24.67 -14.67
C ALA A 625 5.36 24.16 -15.59
N GLU A 626 5.30 22.85 -15.83
CA GLU A 626 4.25 22.27 -16.66
C GLU A 626 2.88 22.21 -15.97
N ALA A 627 2.85 21.90 -14.68
CA ALA A 627 1.62 21.89 -13.90
C ALA A 627 1.06 23.30 -13.71
N SER A 628 1.94 24.29 -13.50
CA SER A 628 1.58 25.69 -13.30
C SER A 628 0.84 26.31 -14.50
N LYS A 629 1.05 25.80 -15.72
CA LYS A 629 0.31 26.25 -16.93
C LYS A 629 -1.19 25.97 -16.88
N SER A 630 -1.61 24.96 -16.11
CA SER A 630 -3.01 24.56 -15.95
C SER A 630 -3.67 25.12 -14.68
N VAL A 631 -2.93 25.95 -13.93
CA VAL A 631 -3.43 26.65 -12.76
C VAL A 631 -3.57 28.11 -13.14
N GLU A 632 -4.81 28.62 -13.15
CA GLU A 632 -5.01 30.06 -13.32
C GLU A 632 -4.52 30.76 -12.04
N ALA A 633 -3.29 31.28 -12.11
CA ALA A 633 -2.69 32.11 -11.09
C ALA A 633 -3.01 33.60 -11.36
N PRO A 634 -3.08 34.45 -10.33
CA PRO A 634 -3.39 35.87 -10.50
C PRO A 634 -2.36 36.59 -11.38
N GLU A 635 -2.79 37.48 -12.29
CA GLU A 635 -1.91 38.47 -12.92
C GLU A 635 -1.32 39.41 -11.85
N GLU A 636 -0.01 39.64 -11.88
CA GLU A 636 0.75 40.49 -10.95
C GLU A 636 0.39 41.99 -10.97
N SER A 637 -0.57 42.45 -11.79
CA SER A 637 -0.51 43.84 -12.27
C SER A 637 -1.28 44.91 -11.47
N VAL A 638 -2.28 44.64 -10.62
CA VAL A 638 -3.01 45.75 -9.94
C VAL A 638 -3.67 45.34 -8.60
N GLU A 639 -3.02 45.62 -7.46
CA GLU A 639 -3.61 46.00 -6.14
C GLU A 639 -2.72 45.58 -4.94
N SER A 640 -1.51 46.12 -4.84
CA SER A 640 -0.51 45.84 -3.78
C SER A 640 -1.00 46.04 -2.32
N PHE A 641 -2.17 46.63 -2.09
CA PHE A 641 -2.71 46.91 -0.75
C PHE A 641 -3.67 45.83 -0.21
N LYS A 642 -4.36 45.05 -1.07
CA LYS A 642 -5.21 43.92 -0.63
C LYS A 642 -4.40 42.69 -0.24
N TRP A 643 -3.17 42.56 -0.76
CA TRP A 643 -2.28 41.43 -0.49
C TRP A 643 -1.67 41.46 0.89
N ILE A 644 -1.49 42.64 1.51
CA ILE A 644 -1.08 42.76 2.91
C ILE A 644 -2.14 42.16 3.86
N GLY A 645 -3.42 42.23 3.51
CA GLY A 645 -4.50 41.64 4.31
C GLY A 645 -4.57 40.11 4.21
N ALA A 646 -4.21 39.54 3.06
CA ALA A 646 -4.14 38.10 2.85
C ALA A 646 -2.80 37.51 3.35
N ALA A 647 -1.70 38.27 3.23
CA ALA A 647 -0.35 37.99 3.74
C ALA A 647 -0.26 37.86 5.28
N ILE A 648 -1.34 38.25 5.98
CA ILE A 648 -1.42 38.28 7.44
C ILE A 648 -2.57 37.34 7.90
N ALA A 649 -3.19 36.57 7.00
CA ALA A 649 -4.32 35.71 7.35
C ALA A 649 -3.95 34.68 8.42
N VAL A 650 -2.76 34.08 8.29
CA VAL A 650 -2.23 33.15 9.30
C VAL A 650 -1.96 33.86 10.64
N PHE A 651 -1.43 35.10 10.63
CA PHE A 651 -1.20 35.86 11.86
C PHE A 651 -2.51 36.28 12.54
N ILE A 652 -3.48 36.78 11.76
CA ILE A 652 -4.82 37.14 12.24
C ILE A 652 -5.53 35.91 12.81
N ALA A 653 -5.29 34.71 12.26
CA ALA A 653 -5.81 33.46 12.81
C ALA A 653 -5.04 32.98 14.05
N ALA A 654 -3.71 33.13 14.08
CA ALA A 654 -2.88 32.68 15.17
C ALA A 654 -3.13 33.48 16.46
N ALA A 655 -3.25 34.80 16.36
CA ALA A 655 -3.46 35.70 17.49
C ALA A 655 -4.66 35.34 18.40
N PRO A 656 -5.90 35.12 17.89
CA PRO A 656 -7.03 34.70 18.73
C PRO A 656 -6.86 33.29 19.27
N GLY A 657 -6.25 32.36 18.52
CA GLY A 657 -5.96 31.01 19.00
C GLY A 657 -4.99 30.99 20.20
N ILE A 658 -3.86 31.69 20.07
CA ILE A 658 -2.87 31.85 21.15
C ILE A 658 -3.49 32.62 22.32
N GLY A 659 -4.18 33.73 22.05
CA GLY A 659 -4.80 34.57 23.08
C GLY A 659 -5.86 33.83 23.89
N LEU A 660 -6.71 33.03 23.23
CA LEU A 660 -7.73 32.22 23.90
C LEU A 660 -7.10 31.10 24.73
N ALA A 661 -6.04 30.46 24.24
CA ALA A 661 -5.30 29.45 25.01
C ALA A 661 -4.64 30.06 26.25
N TRP A 662 -4.01 31.23 26.09
CA TRP A 662 -3.39 31.98 27.20
C TRP A 662 -4.43 32.37 28.26
N TYR A 663 -5.55 32.95 27.82
CA TYR A 663 -6.65 33.30 28.73
C TYR A 663 -7.18 32.06 29.48
N THR A 664 -7.40 30.96 28.77
CA THR A 664 -7.99 29.75 29.34
C THR A 664 -7.07 29.07 30.36
N TYR A 665 -5.79 28.85 30.00
CA TYR A 665 -4.87 28.02 30.79
C TYR A 665 -3.96 28.81 31.72
N VAL A 666 -3.59 30.05 31.38
CA VAL A 666 -2.73 30.90 32.23
C VAL A 666 -3.58 31.80 33.13
N VAL A 667 -4.50 32.59 32.54
CA VAL A 667 -5.27 33.59 33.32
C VAL A 667 -6.36 32.95 34.17
N LYS A 668 -7.05 31.93 33.66
CA LYS A 668 -8.17 31.26 34.34
C LYS A 668 -7.84 29.84 34.83
N ALA A 669 -6.57 29.44 34.79
CA ALA A 669 -6.09 28.15 35.31
C ALA A 669 -6.91 26.93 34.84
N GLY A 670 -7.31 26.90 33.57
CA GLY A 670 -8.05 25.78 32.95
C GLY A 670 -9.55 25.72 33.26
N ARG A 671 -10.08 26.59 34.15
CA ARG A 671 -11.52 26.60 34.50
C ARG A 671 -12.47 26.69 33.29
N PRO A 672 -12.24 27.55 32.28
CA PRO A 672 -13.17 27.65 31.15
C PRO A 672 -13.23 26.38 30.32
N ALA A 673 -12.12 25.65 30.20
CA ALA A 673 -12.09 24.35 29.51
C ALA A 673 -12.86 23.29 30.29
N ALA A 674 -12.70 23.25 31.62
CA ALA A 674 -13.44 22.34 32.49
C ALA A 674 -14.96 22.63 32.48
N GLU A 675 -15.34 23.90 32.53
CA GLU A 675 -16.75 24.33 32.43
C GLU A 675 -17.35 23.98 31.06
N ALA A 676 -16.60 24.19 29.96
CA ALA A 676 -17.05 23.82 28.62
C ALA A 676 -17.25 22.30 28.49
N ALA A 677 -16.32 21.49 29.03
CA ALA A 677 -16.45 20.04 29.07
C ALA A 677 -17.66 19.58 29.89
N ALA A 678 -17.92 20.23 31.03
CA ALA A 678 -19.07 19.93 31.89
C ALA A 678 -20.41 20.37 31.27
N LYS A 679 -20.42 21.49 30.52
CA LYS A 679 -21.63 22.01 29.84
C LYS A 679 -21.99 21.20 28.59
N PHE A 680 -20.98 20.70 27.86
CA PHE A 680 -21.16 19.93 26.63
C PHE A 680 -20.51 18.53 26.73
N PRO A 681 -20.95 17.66 27.66
CA PRO A 681 -20.27 16.40 27.94
C PRO A 681 -20.31 15.43 26.75
N ARG A 682 -21.39 15.45 25.96
CA ARG A 682 -21.51 14.61 24.75
C ARG A 682 -20.52 15.04 23.66
N LEU A 683 -20.33 16.34 23.47
CA LEU A 683 -19.38 16.85 22.48
C LEU A 683 -17.94 16.59 22.93
N HIS A 684 -17.65 16.81 24.22
CA HIS A 684 -16.35 16.50 24.79
C HIS A 684 -16.02 15.00 24.64
N ALA A 685 -16.96 14.11 24.99
CA ALA A 685 -16.80 12.67 24.81
C ALA A 685 -16.58 12.29 23.34
N PHE A 686 -17.36 12.84 22.42
CA PHE A 686 -17.19 12.59 20.99
C PHE A 686 -15.80 13.01 20.47
N LEU A 687 -15.28 14.16 20.91
CA LEU A 687 -13.95 14.62 20.53
C LEU A 687 -12.83 13.82 21.23
N SER A 688 -13.02 13.44 22.50
CA SER A 688 -12.05 12.62 23.24
C SER A 688 -11.95 11.21 22.67
N ASP A 689 -13.09 10.67 22.24
CA ASP A 689 -13.23 9.37 21.57
C ASP A 689 -12.90 9.47 20.07
N LYS A 690 -12.18 10.52 19.65
CA LYS A 690 -11.60 10.64 18.30
C LYS A 690 -12.67 10.57 17.19
N TRP A 691 -13.81 11.23 17.40
CA TRP A 691 -15.01 11.19 16.54
C TRP A 691 -15.64 9.79 16.40
N ARG A 692 -15.24 8.84 17.24
CA ARG A 692 -15.64 7.44 17.18
C ARG A 692 -15.36 6.75 15.84
N VAL A 693 -14.35 7.24 15.11
CA VAL A 693 -13.98 6.69 13.80
C VAL A 693 -13.40 5.28 13.96
N ASP A 694 -12.63 5.03 15.03
CA ASP A 694 -12.06 3.72 15.32
C ASP A 694 -13.17 2.66 15.53
N GLU A 695 -14.21 3.01 16.29
CA GLU A 695 -15.37 2.17 16.57
C GLU A 695 -16.22 1.97 15.31
N PHE A 696 -16.40 3.02 14.51
CA PHE A 696 -17.09 2.91 13.23
C PHE A 696 -16.34 1.97 12.28
N TYR A 697 -15.01 2.10 12.18
CA TYR A 697 -14.17 1.25 11.34
C TYR A 697 -14.23 -0.21 11.78
N LYS A 698 -14.21 -0.45 13.10
CA LYS A 698 -14.40 -1.79 13.66
C LYS A 698 -15.76 -2.37 13.28
N ALA A 699 -16.84 -1.65 13.58
CA ALA A 699 -18.20 -2.13 13.37
C ALA A 699 -18.58 -2.35 11.90
N THR A 700 -17.97 -1.59 10.97
CA THR A 700 -18.34 -1.63 9.54
C THR A 700 -17.37 -2.39 8.67
N ILE A 701 -16.06 -2.26 8.88
CA ILE A 701 -15.07 -2.88 8.00
C ILE A 701 -14.54 -4.16 8.65
N LEU A 702 -14.02 -4.07 9.87
CA LEU A 702 -13.36 -5.21 10.51
C LEU A 702 -14.35 -6.33 10.83
N ASP A 703 -15.45 -6.02 11.52
CA ASP A 703 -16.44 -7.03 11.92
C ASP A 703 -17.13 -7.69 10.70
N ILE A 704 -17.31 -6.97 9.58
CA ILE A 704 -17.82 -7.54 8.32
C ILE A 704 -16.79 -8.49 7.71
N VAL A 705 -15.52 -8.09 7.64
CA VAL A 705 -14.46 -8.94 7.08
C VAL A 705 -14.26 -10.19 7.93
N ASP A 706 -14.28 -10.06 9.26
CA ASP A 706 -14.20 -11.19 10.19
C ASP A 706 -15.40 -12.13 10.01
N SER A 707 -16.62 -11.58 9.90
CA SER A 707 -17.83 -12.37 9.64
C SER A 707 -17.78 -13.10 8.29
N LEU A 708 -17.24 -12.46 7.24
CA LEU A 708 -17.05 -13.08 5.93
C LEU A 708 -15.99 -14.18 5.99
N ALA A 709 -14.91 -13.97 6.74
CA ALA A 709 -13.87 -14.98 6.95
C ALA A 709 -14.45 -16.20 7.69
N ASP A 710 -15.22 -15.98 8.75
CA ASP A 710 -15.90 -17.05 9.49
C ASP A 710 -16.89 -17.81 8.61
N MET A 711 -17.63 -17.10 7.73
CA MET A 711 -18.50 -17.72 6.74
C MET A 711 -17.72 -18.58 5.74
N CYS A 712 -16.57 -18.11 5.24
CA CYS A 712 -15.70 -18.89 4.36
C CYS A 712 -15.17 -20.14 5.05
N VAL A 713 -14.71 -20.03 6.30
CA VAL A 713 -14.24 -21.18 7.10
C VAL A 713 -15.38 -22.16 7.34
N TRP A 714 -16.58 -21.67 7.64
CA TRP A 714 -17.76 -22.51 7.80
C TRP A 714 -18.10 -23.25 6.50
N PHE A 715 -18.09 -22.56 5.37
CA PHE A 715 -18.36 -23.15 4.06
C PHE A 715 -17.35 -24.26 3.73
N ASP A 716 -16.07 -23.98 3.92
CA ASP A 716 -15.00 -24.95 3.66
C ASP A 716 -15.16 -26.19 4.54
N LYS A 717 -15.34 -26.00 5.86
CA LYS A 717 -15.47 -27.10 6.82
C LYS A 717 -16.71 -27.97 6.59
N TRP A 718 -17.85 -27.37 6.26
CA TRP A 718 -19.13 -28.11 6.19
C TRP A 718 -19.50 -28.55 4.78
N ILE A 719 -19.24 -27.74 3.76
CA ILE A 719 -19.65 -28.04 2.38
C ILE A 719 -18.52 -28.75 1.66
N VAL A 720 -17.30 -28.19 1.68
CA VAL A 720 -16.17 -28.79 0.96
C VAL A 720 -15.72 -30.08 1.67
N ASP A 721 -15.34 -29.98 2.93
CA ASP A 721 -14.87 -31.15 3.69
C ASP A 721 -16.01 -32.06 4.15
N GLY A 722 -17.11 -31.46 4.62
CA GLY A 722 -18.22 -32.21 5.21
C GLY A 722 -19.07 -32.97 4.18
N ILE A 723 -19.34 -32.36 3.02
CA ILE A 723 -20.21 -32.98 1.99
C ILE A 723 -19.37 -33.51 0.84
N LEU A 724 -18.61 -32.67 0.14
CA LEU A 724 -17.96 -33.06 -1.10
C LEU A 724 -16.89 -34.15 -0.86
N ALA A 725 -16.01 -33.95 0.12
CA ALA A 725 -14.96 -34.91 0.44
C ALA A 725 -15.53 -36.21 1.05
N ARG A 726 -16.49 -36.12 1.98
CA ARG A 726 -17.07 -37.33 2.61
C ARG A 726 -18.01 -38.10 1.69
N ALA A 727 -18.78 -37.44 0.83
CA ALA A 727 -19.67 -38.12 -0.11
C ALA A 727 -18.86 -38.89 -1.15
N SER A 728 -17.80 -38.29 -1.71
CA SER A 728 -16.91 -38.99 -2.63
C SER A 728 -16.21 -40.18 -1.94
N ALA A 729 -15.71 -39.99 -0.72
CA ALA A 729 -15.13 -41.09 0.07
C ALA A 729 -16.15 -42.20 0.35
N PHE A 730 -17.39 -41.85 0.71
CA PHE A 730 -18.47 -42.81 0.96
C PHE A 730 -18.81 -43.61 -0.30
N VAL A 731 -18.93 -42.97 -1.46
CA VAL A 731 -19.22 -43.65 -2.73
C VAL A 731 -18.15 -44.69 -3.05
N ILE A 732 -16.87 -44.33 -2.90
CA ILE A 732 -15.75 -45.26 -3.13
C ILE A 732 -15.77 -46.41 -2.12
N GLN A 733 -16.01 -46.13 -0.84
CA GLN A 733 -16.10 -47.17 0.20
C GLN A 733 -17.29 -48.11 -0.04
N ALA A 734 -18.44 -47.57 -0.43
CA ALA A 734 -19.64 -48.35 -0.72
C ALA A 734 -19.43 -49.26 -1.93
N ALA A 735 -18.86 -48.72 -3.02
CA ALA A 735 -18.50 -49.50 -4.21
C ALA A 735 -17.51 -50.62 -3.87
N GLY A 736 -16.47 -50.32 -3.08
CA GLY A 736 -15.51 -51.33 -2.61
C GLY A 736 -16.16 -52.41 -1.75
N ALA A 737 -17.07 -52.04 -0.85
CA ALA A 737 -17.79 -52.99 -0.01
C ALA A 737 -18.69 -53.93 -0.82
N ILE A 738 -19.38 -53.41 -1.84
CA ILE A 738 -20.21 -54.21 -2.76
C ILE A 738 -19.34 -55.15 -3.58
N LEU A 739 -18.28 -54.63 -4.22
CA LEU A 739 -17.37 -55.43 -5.04
C LEU A 739 -16.71 -56.56 -4.24
N ARG A 740 -16.40 -56.32 -2.96
CA ARG A 740 -15.85 -57.35 -2.06
C ARG A 740 -16.80 -58.53 -1.89
N GLN A 741 -18.12 -58.32 -1.90
CA GLN A 741 -19.10 -59.40 -1.74
C GLN A 741 -19.13 -60.38 -2.93
N PHE A 742 -18.69 -59.96 -4.13
CA PHE A 742 -18.54 -60.86 -5.27
C PHE A 742 -17.43 -61.90 -5.06
N GLN A 743 -16.50 -61.66 -4.12
CA GLN A 743 -15.47 -62.62 -3.75
C GLN A 743 -15.90 -63.47 -2.55
N THR A 744 -16.73 -64.48 -2.82
CA THR A 744 -17.33 -65.34 -1.78
C THR A 744 -16.41 -66.44 -1.24
N GLY A 745 -15.20 -66.61 -1.80
CA GLY A 745 -14.25 -67.67 -1.43
C GLY A 745 -14.66 -69.08 -1.88
N ARG A 746 -15.83 -69.24 -2.52
CA ARG A 746 -16.31 -70.52 -3.06
C ARG A 746 -15.85 -70.68 -4.50
N VAL A 747 -14.97 -71.66 -4.74
CA VAL A 747 -14.38 -71.92 -6.07
C VAL A 747 -15.45 -72.16 -7.14
N GLN A 748 -16.56 -72.82 -6.78
CA GLN A 748 -17.65 -73.12 -7.71
C GLN A 748 -18.30 -71.86 -8.29
N ALA A 749 -18.43 -70.79 -7.49
CA ALA A 749 -19.02 -69.54 -7.93
C ALA A 749 -18.12 -68.85 -8.98
N TYR A 750 -16.80 -68.86 -8.76
CA TYR A 750 -15.85 -68.31 -9.73
C TYR A 750 -15.84 -69.09 -11.05
N SER A 751 -15.91 -70.43 -10.98
CA SER A 751 -16.00 -71.28 -12.18
C SER A 751 -17.28 -71.00 -12.98
N ALA A 752 -18.41 -70.79 -12.30
CA ALA A 752 -19.68 -70.44 -12.97
C ALA A 752 -19.59 -69.08 -13.67
N VAL A 753 -19.05 -68.04 -13.00
CA VAL A 753 -18.84 -66.72 -13.60
C VAL A 753 -17.90 -66.80 -14.80
N LEU A 754 -16.83 -67.57 -14.72
CA LEU A 754 -15.91 -67.79 -15.84
C LEU A 754 -16.61 -68.49 -17.02
N MET A 755 -17.48 -69.47 -16.74
CA MET A 755 -18.28 -70.14 -17.77
C MET A 755 -19.27 -69.17 -18.43
N PHE A 756 -19.96 -68.33 -17.66
CA PHE A 756 -20.84 -67.29 -18.21
C PHE A 756 -20.07 -66.24 -19.02
N GLY A 757 -18.88 -65.85 -18.56
CA GLY A 757 -17.98 -64.98 -19.32
C GLY A 757 -17.55 -65.60 -20.64
N LEU A 758 -17.15 -66.88 -20.63
CA LEU A 758 -16.78 -67.63 -21.84
C LEU A 758 -17.97 -67.77 -22.80
N LEU A 759 -19.16 -68.06 -22.27
CA LEU A 759 -20.40 -68.10 -23.04
C LEU A 759 -20.73 -66.72 -23.63
N GLY A 760 -20.58 -65.64 -22.87
CA GLY A 760 -20.83 -64.29 -23.34
C GLY A 760 -19.89 -63.88 -24.47
N VAL A 761 -18.58 -64.12 -24.30
CA VAL A 761 -17.58 -63.87 -25.34
C VAL A 761 -17.82 -64.77 -26.56
N GLY A 762 -18.11 -66.05 -26.35
CA GLY A 762 -18.41 -67.00 -27.43
C GLY A 762 -19.67 -66.60 -28.20
N THR A 763 -20.72 -66.17 -27.49
CA THR A 763 -21.97 -65.69 -28.10
C THR A 763 -21.74 -64.43 -28.90
N TYR A 764 -20.95 -63.47 -28.37
CA TYR A 764 -20.57 -62.27 -29.10
C TYR A 764 -19.81 -62.58 -30.39
N LEU A 765 -18.89 -63.56 -30.36
CA LEU A 765 -18.09 -63.97 -31.53
C LEU A 765 -18.88 -64.78 -32.58
N VAL A 766 -20.01 -65.38 -32.19
CA VAL A 766 -20.85 -66.22 -33.05
C VAL A 766 -22.06 -65.47 -33.61
N LEU A 767 -22.62 -64.51 -32.85
CA LEU A 767 -23.75 -63.70 -33.30
C LEU A 767 -23.28 -62.62 -34.29
N PRO A 768 -23.75 -62.66 -35.55
CA PRO A 768 -23.26 -61.79 -36.60
C PRO A 768 -23.41 -60.32 -36.24
N HIS A 769 -22.34 -59.57 -36.39
CA HIS A 769 -22.33 -58.11 -36.24
C HIS A 769 -21.64 -57.49 -37.46
N ALA A 770 -22.45 -56.87 -38.32
CA ALA A 770 -21.99 -56.24 -39.55
C ALA A 770 -21.36 -54.86 -39.27
N ASN A 771 -20.15 -54.84 -38.72
CA ASN A 771 -19.39 -53.60 -38.56
C ASN A 771 -18.36 -53.48 -39.70
N VAL A 772 -18.26 -52.32 -40.33
CA VAL A 772 -17.33 -52.06 -41.45
C VAL A 772 -16.28 -51.03 -41.05
N ARG A 773 -15.01 -51.32 -41.34
CA ARG A 773 -13.92 -50.34 -41.29
C ARG A 773 -13.64 -49.82 -42.69
N GLU A 774 -13.55 -48.50 -42.81
CA GLU A 774 -13.43 -47.81 -44.09
C GLU A 774 -12.04 -47.19 -44.22
N HIS A 775 -11.38 -47.42 -45.35
CA HIS A 775 -10.13 -46.76 -45.71
C HIS A 775 -10.28 -46.09 -47.07
N PHE A 776 -10.01 -44.78 -47.15
CA PHE A 776 -10.21 -43.99 -48.34
C PHE A 776 -8.90 -43.36 -48.83
N ASP A 777 -8.55 -43.61 -50.09
CA ASP A 777 -7.45 -42.93 -50.77
C ASP A 777 -7.98 -41.75 -51.59
N HIS A 778 -7.72 -40.53 -51.10
CA HIS A 778 -8.20 -39.29 -51.70
C HIS A 778 -7.68 -39.04 -53.12
N ALA A 779 -6.45 -39.47 -53.42
CA ALA A 779 -5.78 -39.19 -54.70
C ALA A 779 -6.35 -40.06 -55.83
N SER A 780 -6.53 -41.36 -55.57
CA SER A 780 -7.09 -42.30 -56.55
C SER A 780 -8.62 -42.35 -56.50
N GLY A 781 -9.26 -41.97 -55.39
CA GLY A 781 -10.71 -42.10 -55.20
C GLY A 781 -11.19 -43.51 -54.87
N VAL A 782 -10.27 -44.39 -54.49
CA VAL A 782 -10.54 -45.79 -54.16
C VAL A 782 -10.93 -45.91 -52.68
N TYR A 783 -12.06 -46.56 -52.43
CA TYR A 783 -12.51 -46.97 -51.11
C TYR A 783 -12.21 -48.44 -50.91
N LYS A 784 -11.56 -48.78 -49.78
CA LYS A 784 -11.35 -50.14 -49.32
C LYS A 784 -12.10 -50.35 -48.00
N LEU A 785 -13.07 -51.25 -48.03
CA LEU A 785 -13.92 -51.60 -46.90
C LEU A 785 -13.53 -52.96 -46.35
N SER A 786 -13.50 -53.08 -45.02
CA SER A 786 -13.15 -54.32 -44.31
C SER A 786 -14.23 -54.67 -43.30
N ALA A 787 -14.87 -55.82 -43.41
CA ALA A 787 -15.84 -56.29 -42.43
C ALA A 787 -15.17 -56.78 -41.15
N ALA A 788 -15.85 -56.62 -40.01
CA ALA A 788 -15.41 -57.16 -38.73
C ALA A 788 -15.33 -58.71 -38.78
N PRO A 789 -14.24 -59.30 -38.27
CA PRO A 789 -14.10 -60.75 -38.23
C PRO A 789 -15.01 -61.35 -37.14
N GLY A 790 -15.53 -62.55 -37.41
CA GLY A 790 -16.26 -63.36 -36.42
C GLY A 790 -16.12 -64.84 -36.75
N LEU A 791 -16.49 -65.70 -35.80
CA LEU A 791 -16.21 -67.13 -35.92
C LEU A 791 -17.23 -67.77 -36.88
N GLY A 792 -16.77 -68.21 -38.06
CA GLY A 792 -17.63 -68.85 -39.07
C GLY A 792 -18.51 -67.88 -39.86
N TYR A 793 -18.19 -66.58 -39.85
CA TYR A 793 -18.92 -65.57 -40.61
C TYR A 793 -18.72 -65.75 -42.11
N LYS A 794 -19.81 -65.60 -42.85
CA LYS A 794 -19.80 -65.41 -44.29
C LYS A 794 -20.37 -64.05 -44.62
N TYR A 795 -19.83 -63.44 -45.65
CA TYR A 795 -20.04 -62.05 -46.02
C TYR A 795 -20.60 -61.99 -47.44
N ARG A 796 -21.57 -61.11 -47.64
CA ARG A 796 -21.95 -60.64 -48.97
C ARG A 796 -21.97 -59.12 -48.98
N TRP A 797 -21.49 -58.56 -50.08
CA TRP A 797 -21.34 -57.13 -50.26
C TRP A 797 -22.19 -56.69 -51.45
N ASP A 798 -22.75 -55.50 -51.36
CA ASP A 798 -23.31 -54.74 -52.46
C ASP A 798 -22.63 -53.37 -52.40
N VAL A 799 -21.75 -53.15 -53.37
CA VAL A 799 -20.81 -52.02 -53.43
C VAL A 799 -20.92 -51.30 -54.78
N ASP A 800 -21.70 -51.83 -55.71
CA ASP A 800 -22.02 -51.19 -56.98
C ASP A 800 -23.26 -50.26 -56.88
N GLY A 801 -24.07 -50.41 -55.81
CA GLY A 801 -25.21 -49.55 -55.50
C GLY A 801 -26.44 -49.81 -56.38
N GLN A 802 -26.49 -50.95 -57.07
CA GLN A 802 -27.66 -51.40 -57.84
C GLN A 802 -28.55 -52.32 -56.97
N GLU A 803 -29.80 -52.57 -57.35
CA GLU A 803 -30.63 -53.55 -56.63
C GLU A 803 -30.11 -54.99 -56.88
N GLY A 804 -29.16 -55.46 -56.06
CA GLY A 804 -28.59 -56.81 -56.12
C GLY A 804 -27.31 -56.98 -55.29
N TRP A 805 -26.87 -58.22 -55.05
CA TRP A 805 -25.61 -58.51 -54.34
C TRP A 805 -24.45 -58.78 -55.31
N ASP A 806 -23.27 -58.23 -55.02
CA ASP A 806 -22.07 -58.39 -55.83
C ASP A 806 -21.63 -59.88 -55.83
N GLY A 807 -21.83 -60.57 -56.97
CA GLY A 807 -21.50 -61.99 -57.12
C GLY A 807 -22.69 -62.96 -56.91
N GLY A 808 -23.91 -62.44 -56.80
CA GLY A 808 -25.16 -63.20 -56.65
C GLY A 808 -25.56 -63.46 -55.20
N ASP A 809 -26.71 -64.10 -54.97
CA ASP A 809 -27.34 -64.24 -53.64
C ASP A 809 -26.59 -65.11 -52.61
N LYS A 810 -25.40 -65.63 -52.92
CA LYS A 810 -24.65 -66.56 -52.05
C LYS A 810 -23.65 -65.84 -51.17
N PHE A 811 -23.67 -66.15 -49.87
CA PHE A 811 -22.66 -65.68 -48.91
C PHE A 811 -21.29 -66.34 -49.15
N GLY A 812 -20.21 -65.55 -49.12
CA GLY A 812 -18.83 -65.99 -49.36
C GLY A 812 -17.86 -65.59 -48.25
N ASN A 813 -16.57 -65.87 -48.42
CA ASN A 813 -15.54 -65.56 -47.41
C ASN A 813 -14.82 -64.21 -47.67
N ARG A 814 -15.43 -63.33 -48.47
CA ARG A 814 -14.81 -62.06 -48.88
C ARG A 814 -15.00 -61.03 -47.76
N THR A 815 -13.96 -60.83 -46.96
CA THR A 815 -13.97 -59.87 -45.84
C THR A 815 -13.70 -58.43 -46.28
N GLU A 816 -13.18 -58.22 -47.49
CA GLU A 816 -12.81 -56.90 -48.00
C GLU A 816 -13.45 -56.62 -49.36
N ALA A 817 -13.96 -55.40 -49.54
CA ALA A 817 -14.48 -54.92 -50.81
C ALA A 817 -13.83 -53.59 -51.19
N THR A 818 -13.46 -53.46 -52.47
CA THR A 818 -12.75 -52.28 -52.98
C THR A 818 -13.46 -51.79 -54.23
N PHE A 819 -13.70 -50.49 -54.31
CA PHE A 819 -14.39 -49.84 -55.42
C PHE A 819 -13.96 -48.37 -55.51
N GLN A 820 -14.26 -47.72 -56.62
CA GLN A 820 -13.87 -46.35 -56.89
C GLN A 820 -15.10 -45.49 -57.13
N LEU A 821 -15.17 -44.33 -56.47
CA LEU A 821 -16.26 -43.36 -56.62
C LEU A 821 -15.78 -42.15 -57.44
N LYS A 822 -16.63 -41.64 -58.33
CA LYS A 822 -16.38 -40.35 -58.98
C LYS A 822 -16.73 -39.21 -58.02
N VAL A 823 -16.20 -38.03 -58.30
CA VAL A 823 -16.40 -36.84 -57.45
C VAL A 823 -17.88 -36.46 -57.42
N ASP A 824 -18.43 -36.20 -56.23
CA ASP A 824 -19.85 -35.95 -55.94
C ASP A 824 -20.80 -37.14 -56.25
N GLU A 825 -20.26 -38.33 -56.50
CA GLU A 825 -21.07 -39.55 -56.62
C GLU A 825 -21.40 -40.07 -55.20
N GLU A 826 -22.69 -40.25 -54.92
CA GLU A 826 -23.17 -40.95 -53.73
C GLU A 826 -23.44 -42.41 -54.07
N ARG A 827 -23.02 -43.32 -53.20
CA ARG A 827 -23.31 -44.75 -53.35
C ARG A 827 -23.68 -45.39 -52.03
N VAL A 828 -24.79 -46.11 -52.06
CA VAL A 828 -25.26 -46.92 -50.93
C VAL A 828 -24.47 -48.22 -50.92
N ILE A 829 -23.91 -48.57 -49.78
CA ILE A 829 -23.16 -49.81 -49.60
C ILE A 829 -23.84 -50.64 -48.56
N ARG A 830 -24.07 -51.91 -48.90
CA ARG A 830 -24.67 -52.87 -48.00
C ARG A 830 -23.70 -54.01 -47.75
N LEU A 831 -23.52 -54.34 -46.48
CA LEU A 831 -22.86 -55.56 -46.04
C LEU A 831 -23.88 -56.38 -45.28
N GLU A 832 -24.00 -57.65 -45.64
CA GLU A 832 -24.71 -58.61 -44.82
C GLU A 832 -23.79 -59.73 -44.41
N VAL A 833 -23.79 -60.00 -43.11
CA VAL A 833 -22.96 -61.01 -42.47
C VAL A 833 -23.86 -62.11 -41.97
N GLU A 834 -23.65 -63.32 -42.47
CA GLU A 834 -24.30 -64.53 -42.00
C GLU A 834 -23.38 -65.22 -40.99
N GLY A 835 -23.88 -65.40 -39.78
CA GLY A 835 -23.19 -66.19 -38.76
C GLY A 835 -23.36 -67.69 -38.98
N PRO A 836 -22.60 -68.55 -38.28
CA PRO A 836 -22.68 -70.00 -38.42
C PRO A 836 -24.03 -70.60 -37.98
N LEU A 837 -24.89 -69.82 -37.30
CA LEU A 837 -26.27 -70.17 -36.94
C LEU A 837 -27.31 -69.75 -37.99
N LEU A 838 -26.89 -69.32 -39.19
CA LEU A 838 -27.76 -68.83 -40.29
C LEU A 838 -28.59 -67.59 -39.94
N ILE A 839 -28.22 -66.89 -38.85
CA ILE A 839 -28.73 -65.55 -38.55
C ILE A 839 -27.93 -64.57 -39.38
N THR A 840 -28.57 -63.53 -39.90
CA THR A 840 -27.88 -62.46 -40.63
C THR A 840 -27.94 -61.13 -39.88
N SER A 841 -26.90 -60.33 -40.06
CA SER A 841 -26.83 -58.94 -39.61
C SER A 841 -26.47 -58.07 -40.80
N ARG A 842 -27.15 -56.95 -40.94
CA ARG A 842 -27.00 -56.06 -42.10
C ARG A 842 -26.51 -54.69 -41.66
N TYR A 843 -25.62 -54.15 -42.47
CA TYR A 843 -25.08 -52.81 -42.39
C TYR A 843 -25.37 -52.09 -43.69
N GLU A 844 -25.81 -50.85 -43.61
CA GLU A 844 -26.08 -50.01 -44.77
C GLU A 844 -25.58 -48.60 -44.49
N LYS A 845 -24.77 -48.05 -45.40
CA LYS A 845 -24.25 -46.70 -45.29
C LYS A 845 -24.06 -46.08 -46.67
N ILE A 846 -24.33 -44.79 -46.76
CA ILE A 846 -24.12 -43.99 -47.98
C ILE A 846 -22.72 -43.38 -47.91
N LEU A 847 -21.89 -43.67 -48.89
CA LEU A 847 -20.57 -43.04 -49.06
C LEU A 847 -20.61 -42.05 -50.20
N VAL A 848 -20.05 -40.86 -49.97
CA VAL A 848 -19.98 -39.77 -50.93
C VAL A 848 -18.52 -39.38 -51.10
N ARG A 849 -18.04 -39.24 -52.33
CA ARG A 849 -16.68 -38.72 -52.58
C ARG A 849 -16.69 -37.19 -52.60
N PRO A 850 -16.04 -36.50 -51.64
CA PRO A 850 -15.95 -35.05 -51.64
C PRO A 850 -15.03 -34.53 -52.77
N ARG A 851 -15.28 -33.31 -53.27
CA ARG A 851 -14.39 -32.62 -54.22
C ARG A 851 -12.99 -32.43 -53.62
N PRO A 852 -11.92 -32.71 -54.37
CA PRO A 852 -10.59 -32.31 -53.93
C PRO A 852 -10.51 -30.78 -53.98
N ASP A 853 -10.49 -30.12 -52.82
CA ASP A 853 -10.21 -28.70 -52.74
C ASP A 853 -8.82 -28.41 -53.33
N ALA A 854 -8.75 -27.46 -54.26
CA ALA A 854 -7.53 -27.04 -54.95
C ALA A 854 -6.45 -26.42 -54.02
N SER A 855 -6.68 -26.40 -52.70
CA SER A 855 -5.76 -25.94 -51.67
C SER A 855 -5.00 -27.07 -50.95
N SER A 856 -5.26 -28.35 -51.22
CA SER A 856 -4.70 -29.47 -50.45
C SER A 856 -3.63 -30.34 -51.15
N ALA A 857 -3.20 -29.98 -52.37
CA ALA A 857 -2.19 -30.73 -53.13
C ALA A 857 -0.74 -30.64 -52.57
N ALA A 858 -0.56 -30.21 -51.32
CA ALA A 858 0.74 -30.11 -50.67
C ALA A 858 0.68 -30.51 -49.19
N VAL A 859 0.42 -31.79 -48.89
CA VAL A 859 0.78 -32.36 -47.58
C VAL A 859 1.36 -33.77 -47.75
N THR A 860 2.67 -33.87 -47.54
CA THR A 860 3.49 -35.07 -47.39
C THR A 860 3.04 -35.88 -46.14
N PRO A 861 3.26 -37.21 -46.05
CA PRO A 861 2.51 -38.07 -45.14
C PRO A 861 2.96 -37.93 -43.68
N GLN A 862 2.04 -37.62 -42.77
CA GLN A 862 2.25 -37.78 -41.32
C GLN A 862 1.79 -39.17 -40.86
N LYS A 863 2.60 -39.76 -39.97
CA LYS A 863 2.44 -41.05 -39.29
C LYS A 863 1.07 -41.23 -38.61
N PRO A 864 0.61 -42.47 -38.39
CA PRO A 864 -0.69 -42.75 -37.80
C PRO A 864 -0.70 -42.50 -36.28
N GLU A 865 -1.58 -41.62 -35.80
CA GLU A 865 -1.95 -41.53 -34.38
C GLU A 865 -3.33 -42.18 -34.16
N GLU A 866 -3.35 -43.14 -33.24
CA GLU A 866 -4.53 -43.82 -32.72
C GLU A 866 -5.44 -42.83 -31.97
N LYS A 867 -6.68 -42.66 -32.43
CA LYS A 867 -7.75 -42.05 -31.62
C LYS A 867 -8.67 -43.14 -31.08
N SER A 868 -8.45 -43.50 -29.82
CA SER A 868 -9.42 -44.18 -28.95
C SER A 868 -10.58 -43.25 -28.63
N ALA A 869 -11.80 -43.80 -28.65
CA ALA A 869 -13.06 -43.11 -28.42
C ALA A 869 -13.19 -42.56 -26.98
N ALA A 870 -13.68 -41.32 -26.86
CA ALA A 870 -14.12 -40.72 -25.61
C ALA A 870 -15.66 -40.66 -25.57
N VAL A 871 -16.23 -41.19 -24.49
CA VAL A 871 -17.64 -41.08 -24.12
C VAL A 871 -17.87 -39.72 -23.44
N GLN A 872 -18.90 -38.98 -23.88
CA GLN A 872 -19.35 -37.71 -23.30
C GLN A 872 -19.99 -37.89 -21.92
N LEU A 873 -19.65 -37.02 -20.97
CA LEU A 873 -20.44 -36.72 -19.76
C LEU A 873 -20.63 -35.18 -19.64
N PRO A 874 -21.78 -34.70 -19.11
CA PRO A 874 -22.14 -33.27 -19.06
C PRO A 874 -21.52 -32.51 -17.85
N PRO A 875 -21.62 -31.16 -17.78
CA PRO A 875 -20.50 -30.28 -17.40
C PRO A 875 -20.46 -29.84 -15.92
N GLY A 876 -19.25 -29.60 -15.39
CA GLY A 876 -19.04 -28.86 -14.13
C GLY A 876 -17.60 -28.86 -13.57
N HIS A 877 -16.90 -27.72 -13.74
CA HIS A 877 -15.79 -27.16 -12.92
C HIS A 877 -14.36 -27.80 -12.94
N PRO A 878 -13.29 -27.02 -12.58
CA PRO A 878 -12.02 -26.89 -13.31
C PRO A 878 -10.82 -27.61 -12.64
N PRO A 879 -9.60 -27.62 -13.21
CA PRO A 879 -8.56 -28.56 -12.82
C PRO A 879 -7.71 -28.10 -11.63
N THR A 880 -7.50 -28.97 -10.65
CA THR A 880 -6.47 -28.82 -9.62
C THR A 880 -5.14 -29.40 -10.12
N ARG A 881 -4.08 -28.59 -9.93
CA ARG A 881 -2.67 -28.89 -10.20
C ARG A 881 -2.19 -30.12 -9.44
N ALA A 882 -1.41 -30.95 -10.13
CA ALA A 882 -0.68 -32.09 -9.59
C ALA A 882 0.38 -31.64 -8.57
N GLY A 883 0.29 -32.19 -7.36
CA GLY A 883 1.37 -32.25 -6.39
C GLY A 883 2.16 -33.55 -6.58
N SER A 884 3.47 -33.39 -6.65
CA SER A 884 4.52 -34.41 -6.65
C SER A 884 4.45 -35.36 -5.45
N ALA A 885 4.67 -36.65 -5.69
CA ALA A 885 5.13 -37.60 -4.67
C ALA A 885 6.08 -38.65 -5.28
N PRO A 886 7.01 -39.23 -4.48
CA PRO A 886 8.32 -39.66 -4.92
C PRO A 886 8.46 -41.17 -5.15
N ASP A 887 9.54 -41.52 -5.83
CA ASP A 887 10.05 -42.87 -6.07
C ASP A 887 10.32 -43.65 -4.77
N ALA A 888 9.82 -44.89 -4.74
CA ALA A 888 10.30 -45.92 -3.83
C ALA A 888 10.23 -47.31 -4.51
N LYS A 889 11.36 -47.72 -5.09
CA LYS A 889 11.80 -49.11 -5.33
C LYS A 889 13.32 -49.09 -5.19
N GLY A 890 14.01 -50.05 -4.59
CA GLY A 890 13.62 -51.32 -3.99
C GLY A 890 14.85 -51.89 -3.29
N THR A 891 14.60 -52.92 -2.50
CA THR A 891 15.58 -53.80 -1.87
C THR A 891 16.39 -54.62 -2.88
N LEU A 892 17.62 -54.96 -2.44
CA LEU A 892 18.74 -55.68 -3.06
C LEU A 892 19.61 -54.88 -4.04
#